data_AF-A0ABD1JAA8-F1
#
_entry.id   AF-A0ABD1JAA8-F1
#
_cell.length_a   1.000
_cell.length_b   1.000
_cell.length_c   1.000
_cell.angle_alpha   90.00
_cell.angle_beta   90.00
_cell.angle_gamma   90.00
#
_symmetry.space_group_name_H-M   'P 1'
#
loop_
_entity.id
_entity.type
_entity.pdbx_description
1 polymer ?
#
loop_
_entity_poly.entity_id
_entity_poly.type
_entity_poly.pdbx_seq_one_letter_code
_entity_poly.pdbx_strand_id
1 'polypeptide(L)'
;MAFLTGLKLWDDADMQKVMKVKGQQNTSFNVTASDSFSKKSKLLDVKARLRASFLSGLVSVEGSAHYLKDTTTSMHQCRVTLQYKETTVFKELMTLEMEIKHPEVFEKNEATHVVTAVLYGAEAYMVFDQMVADIQKKQEILGELKVEVNKIPGVSISGEGKVVINDDERRKVKQFKCTFHGDFKLKQNPASYEEAAIVYKSLPTMLGQKGEAAVPLKVWLYPLKNINPKAAQLVRDINTTLVSAFECVMDDLHKAKIRVHDLIKMSNVIPLAEITGKLVTFQTKLAGYTMVLKRKVLEVLPEIRGGTVAETAFEDILKFHHHSSFTKQSMTEWLDEKETEMGLVSSYIHLMKGIPVVPPGPRLHKILYHPKLDVVAMFSFTSLVYAEPYLTNLEECLSCEEFQKMADVKVATQKSFVRNTVPWYEHPETIPAMRACLTHFFVVKGRCDKNSLHTALISFVSDTSYLGSSIRVYRNGACINPHYKPPNTQKQSGRAIVDDGCTNANGDHSPEEDQFRQNPIADRHAELYLVPPGRVEEESQNTSTETSVTKVMHSDRQIAALGRPLHPGMLYNARNDTFIPGVTLWSDEDMKKVMKIRGHQNTSFDVTASDSMKKKTKLLDISATLKCSFLAGLVTLEGSASFLDDRLSSSRQCRVTMQYRETTLFKELVATDMEVKHPEIFGKNEATHVVTAVLYGAEAFLVFDQMAADYQERKEVKGALKAMIGRIPLLQLTGEGKVAMTEEDKRRARRFSCKFHGDFKLKENPSSFEEAVIVYKRLPSLLGQKGEAAVPMKVWLYPLSNLEPKAAKLVRDINASAVAILEAIIEHLHDAKMRAHDLIKLSKNMNLTVLRDKLETFQNKRAEYGIILKRKLKGVLPEIRGGTVPETALTDILRFHEASPFSKIKMRDWLNEKETEVTIVQSYLSLLGSTSLVPPGPQLDRVLYDPKLNTVVMFSFTSLEYPEPYLSTIEECLNCEDFTKMADVKVAMEKMASKNTVPWYKYPGAIPALRSCSPLFLVVKARCMRNPLHSALISYVPDDSHPGCSLRVYRNGQCINPHLKPPEKHEEGEPTADKAAGVMSNRREEEITEEEDDPLCLDDQRTNKRMQTSDGKPWDNGQSFTRPEDAYTTIDGKVGNPQNVIIV
;
A
#
# COMPACT_ATOMS: atom_id res chain seq x y z
N MET A 1 11.74 25.42 16.75
CA MET A 1 12.45 25.96 17.93
C MET A 1 13.65 25.06 18.09
N ALA A 2 14.85 25.59 17.97
CA ALA A 2 16.07 24.80 17.86
C ALA A 2 17.09 25.28 18.90
N PHE A 3 17.88 24.35 19.43
CA PHE A 3 19.02 24.66 20.31
C PHE A 3 20.28 24.64 19.45
N LEU A 4 21.03 25.73 19.43
CA LEU A 4 22.35 25.77 18.80
C LEU A 4 23.27 24.81 19.56
N THR A 5 23.40 23.58 19.06
CA THR A 5 24.18 22.54 19.73
C THR A 5 25.66 22.90 19.74
N GLY A 6 26.31 22.74 20.90
CA GLY A 6 27.72 23.09 21.10
C GLY A 6 27.97 24.52 21.53
N LEU A 7 27.15 25.48 21.08
CA LEU A 7 27.29 26.89 21.42
C LEU A 7 26.90 27.15 22.88
N LYS A 8 27.73 27.91 23.59
CA LYS A 8 27.52 28.38 24.96
C LYS A 8 27.88 29.85 25.00
N LEU A 9 27.17 30.65 25.80
CA LEU A 9 27.51 32.07 25.94
C LEU A 9 28.74 32.29 26.85
N TRP A 10 29.06 31.29 27.66
CA TRP A 10 30.10 31.27 28.69
C TRP A 10 30.84 29.93 28.69
N ASP A 11 32.07 29.89 29.24
CA ASP A 11 32.82 28.64 29.35
C ASP A 11 32.34 27.72 30.49
N ASP A 12 32.79 26.46 30.46
CA ASP A 12 32.39 25.45 31.44
C ASP A 12 32.99 25.66 32.84
N ALA A 13 34.11 26.37 32.97
CA ALA A 13 34.75 26.60 34.26
C ALA A 13 34.00 27.70 35.03
N ASP A 14 33.65 28.80 34.38
CA ASP A 14 32.88 29.89 34.97
C ASP A 14 31.43 29.47 35.26
N MET A 15 30.79 28.73 34.33
CA MET A 15 29.47 28.15 34.61
C MET A 15 29.50 27.21 35.83
N GLN A 16 30.55 26.40 36.01
CA GLN A 16 30.66 25.54 37.19
C GLN A 16 30.77 26.31 38.52
N LYS A 17 31.45 27.46 38.54
CA LYS A 17 31.56 28.31 39.76
C LYS A 17 30.21 28.81 40.25
N VAL A 18 29.27 29.09 39.34
CA VAL A 18 27.96 29.67 39.67
C VAL A 18 26.79 28.68 39.56
N MET A 19 27.05 27.43 39.15
CA MET A 19 26.01 26.42 38.96
C MET A 19 25.57 25.80 40.29
N LYS A 20 24.32 26.04 40.67
CA LYS A 20 23.69 25.35 41.80
C LYS A 20 23.03 24.07 41.33
N VAL A 21 23.38 22.97 41.98
CA VAL A 21 22.84 21.64 41.73
C VAL A 21 21.94 21.24 42.89
N LYS A 22 20.67 20.93 42.61
CA LYS A 22 19.68 20.46 43.59
C LYS A 22 19.25 19.04 43.22
N GLY A 23 19.25 18.13 44.21
CA GLY A 23 18.58 16.84 44.06
C GLY A 23 17.07 17.05 43.95
N GLN A 24 16.44 16.44 42.95
CA GLN A 24 15.00 16.51 42.73
C GLN A 24 14.48 15.13 42.32
N GLN A 25 14.71 14.14 43.17
CA GLN A 25 14.20 12.79 43.00
C GLN A 25 12.68 12.76 43.18
N ASN A 26 11.96 12.50 42.09
CA ASN A 26 10.52 12.30 42.11
C ASN A 26 10.12 11.31 41.02
N THR A 27 9.52 10.18 41.42
CA THR A 27 8.96 9.19 40.49
C THR A 27 7.45 9.30 40.48
N SER A 28 6.87 9.36 39.29
CA SER A 28 5.43 9.41 39.08
C SER A 28 5.03 8.59 37.86
N PHE A 29 3.80 8.12 37.82
CA PHE A 29 3.23 7.45 36.65
C PHE A 29 1.83 7.98 36.35
N ASN A 30 1.37 7.80 35.12
CA ASN A 30 0.05 8.22 34.68
C ASN A 30 -0.49 7.23 33.64
N VAL A 31 -1.80 6.96 33.65
CA VAL A 31 -2.44 6.07 32.68
C VAL A 31 -3.55 6.81 31.95
N THR A 32 -3.44 6.87 30.62
CA THR A 32 -4.45 7.51 29.78
C THR A 32 -5.04 6.56 28.74
N ALA A 33 -6.34 6.68 28.48
CA ALA A 33 -7.07 5.97 27.45
C ALA A 33 -7.40 6.90 26.26
N SER A 34 -6.60 7.95 26.04
CA SER A 34 -6.81 8.94 24.98
C SER A 34 -5.52 9.20 24.23
N ASP A 35 -5.60 9.09 22.90
CA ASP A 35 -4.48 9.23 21.96
C ASP A 35 -4.48 10.62 21.27
N SER A 36 -5.36 11.55 21.66
CA SER A 36 -5.42 12.87 21.03
C SER A 36 -4.14 13.66 21.28
N PHE A 37 -3.73 14.46 20.29
CA PHE A 37 -2.50 15.26 20.43
C PHE A 37 -2.56 16.19 21.65
N SER A 38 -3.73 16.77 21.95
CA SER A 38 -3.94 17.60 23.15
C SER A 38 -3.66 16.83 24.45
N LYS A 39 -4.04 15.54 24.56
CA LYS A 39 -3.74 14.73 25.75
C LYS A 39 -2.27 14.33 25.80
N LYS A 40 -1.68 13.91 24.67
CA LYS A 40 -0.24 13.57 24.59
C LYS A 40 0.64 14.77 24.96
N SER A 41 0.33 15.94 24.40
CA SER A 41 1.06 17.20 24.69
C SER A 41 0.95 17.60 26.16
N LYS A 42 -0.18 17.32 26.82
CA LYS A 42 -0.34 17.57 28.26
C LYS A 42 0.45 16.58 29.14
N LEU A 43 0.57 15.32 28.74
CA LEU A 43 1.41 14.33 29.45
C LEU A 43 2.90 14.68 29.40
N LEU A 44 3.36 15.24 28.28
CA LEU A 44 4.74 15.73 28.08
C LEU A 44 4.96 17.20 28.52
N ASP A 45 3.96 17.87 29.11
CA ASP A 45 4.02 19.30 29.50
C ASP A 45 4.45 20.26 28.36
N VAL A 46 4.00 19.98 27.15
CA VAL A 46 4.32 20.77 25.94
C VAL A 46 3.47 22.03 25.89
N LYS A 47 4.08 23.19 26.16
CA LYS A 47 3.43 24.52 26.10
C LYS A 47 2.94 24.87 24.68
N ALA A 48 1.91 25.71 24.58
CA ALA A 48 1.26 26.12 23.32
C ALA A 48 2.22 26.54 22.19
N ARG A 49 3.23 27.38 22.48
CA ARG A 49 4.32 27.74 21.55
C ARG A 49 4.94 26.53 20.84
N LEU A 50 5.22 25.47 21.60
CA LEU A 50 5.90 24.29 21.10
C LEU A 50 4.90 23.34 20.39
N ARG A 51 3.64 23.30 20.82
CA ARG A 51 2.56 22.50 20.18
C ARG A 51 2.34 22.88 18.72
N ALA A 52 2.15 24.17 18.41
CA ALA A 52 1.99 24.61 17.01
C ALA A 52 3.23 24.33 16.16
N SER A 53 4.43 24.49 16.75
CA SER A 53 5.70 24.19 16.09
C SER A 53 5.85 22.69 15.77
N PHE A 54 5.43 21.82 16.68
CA PHE A 54 5.43 20.37 16.47
C PHE A 54 4.41 19.94 15.40
N LEU A 55 3.19 20.48 15.45
CA LEU A 55 2.14 20.12 14.49
C LEU A 55 2.48 20.55 13.06
N SER A 56 3.07 21.72 12.88
CA SER A 56 3.55 22.21 11.57
C SER A 56 4.79 21.47 11.06
N GLY A 57 5.68 21.02 11.95
CA GLY A 57 6.89 20.25 11.62
C GLY A 57 8.22 20.93 11.97
N LEU A 58 8.19 22.12 12.57
CA LEU A 58 9.35 22.91 13.04
C LEU A 58 10.11 22.32 14.25
N VAL A 59 9.77 21.09 14.66
CA VAL A 59 10.34 20.42 15.85
C VAL A 59 10.50 18.92 15.57
N SER A 60 11.74 18.46 15.50
CA SER A 60 12.07 17.04 15.65
C SER A 60 11.97 16.60 17.11
N VAL A 61 11.61 15.34 17.33
CA VAL A 61 11.57 14.70 18.65
C VAL A 61 12.26 13.35 18.58
N GLU A 62 12.94 13.00 19.67
CA GLU A 62 13.71 11.78 19.90
C GLU A 62 13.33 11.19 21.28
N GLY A 63 13.88 10.03 21.64
CA GLY A 63 13.65 9.40 22.95
C GLY A 63 12.16 9.15 23.26
N SER A 64 11.76 9.38 24.51
CA SER A 64 10.37 9.28 24.98
C SER A 64 9.38 10.14 24.19
N ALA A 65 9.82 11.31 23.70
CA ALA A 65 8.97 12.24 22.94
C ALA A 65 8.55 11.71 21.55
N HIS A 66 9.11 10.59 21.06
CA HIS A 66 8.56 9.88 19.90
C HIS A 66 7.09 9.46 20.09
N TYR A 67 6.62 9.32 21.33
CA TYR A 67 5.21 9.08 21.67
C TYR A 67 4.24 10.10 21.04
N LEU A 68 4.67 11.35 20.78
CA LEU A 68 3.87 12.36 20.08
C LEU A 68 3.57 12.00 18.60
N LYS A 69 4.43 11.19 17.98
CA LYS A 69 4.31 10.72 16.58
C LYS A 69 3.60 9.37 16.46
N ASP A 70 3.51 8.61 17.55
CA ASP A 70 2.75 7.36 17.60
C ASP A 70 1.26 7.69 17.75
N THR A 71 0.49 7.50 16.68
CA THR A 71 -0.97 7.68 16.70
C THR A 71 -1.69 6.43 16.26
N THR A 72 -2.93 6.29 16.73
CA THR A 72 -3.89 5.26 16.33
C THR A 72 -4.09 5.25 14.82
N THR A 73 -4.37 4.05 14.31
CA THR A 73 -4.45 3.74 12.87
C THR A 73 -5.78 3.13 12.46
N SER A 74 -6.74 3.06 13.39
CA SER A 74 -8.06 2.47 13.20
C SER A 74 -9.05 2.98 14.25
N MET A 75 -10.29 3.23 13.85
CA MET A 75 -11.41 3.48 14.77
C MET A 75 -11.68 2.26 15.67
N HIS A 76 -11.38 1.05 15.19
CA HIS A 76 -11.43 -0.20 15.96
C HIS A 76 -10.25 -0.40 16.95
N GLN A 77 -9.28 0.52 17.01
CA GLN A 77 -8.15 0.41 17.94
C GLN A 77 -8.52 0.98 19.31
N CYS A 78 -8.46 0.15 20.34
CA CYS A 78 -8.37 0.57 21.73
C CYS A 78 -6.90 0.80 22.08
N ARG A 79 -6.63 1.91 22.77
CA ARG A 79 -5.28 2.30 23.17
C ARG A 79 -5.27 2.85 24.57
N VAL A 80 -4.37 2.31 25.40
CA VAL A 80 -4.05 2.85 26.72
C VAL A 80 -2.55 3.07 26.80
N THR A 81 -2.11 4.20 27.35
CA THR A 81 -0.69 4.49 27.57
C THR A 81 -0.40 4.63 29.05
N LEU A 82 0.58 3.87 29.54
CA LEU A 82 1.24 4.08 30.84
C LEU A 82 2.48 4.97 30.62
N GLN A 83 2.47 6.16 31.20
CA GLN A 83 3.63 7.02 31.36
C GLN A 83 4.35 6.65 32.66
N TYR A 84 5.66 6.46 32.60
CA TYR A 84 6.60 6.54 33.71
C TYR A 84 7.39 7.84 33.58
N LYS A 85 7.60 8.55 34.70
CA LYS A 85 8.37 9.79 34.74
C LYS A 85 9.17 9.86 36.03
N GLU A 86 10.49 9.96 35.90
CA GLU A 86 11.41 10.16 37.02
C GLU A 86 12.23 11.42 36.79
N THR A 87 12.25 12.33 37.75
CA THR A 87 13.20 13.46 37.79
C THR A 87 14.33 13.12 38.76
N THR A 88 15.55 13.60 38.48
CA THR A 88 16.74 13.27 39.29
C THR A 88 17.43 14.50 39.85
N VAL A 89 17.81 15.45 38.99
CA VAL A 89 18.68 16.59 39.33
C VAL A 89 18.24 17.85 38.60
N PHE A 90 18.17 18.96 39.32
CA PHE A 90 17.98 20.29 38.75
C PHE A 90 19.29 21.08 38.83
N LYS A 91 19.67 21.72 37.72
CA LYS A 91 20.88 22.56 37.63
C LYS A 91 20.46 23.96 37.17
N GLU A 92 20.87 24.99 37.90
CA GLU A 92 20.59 26.40 37.59
C GLU A 92 21.87 27.25 37.70
N LEU A 93 22.02 28.25 36.84
CA LEU A 93 23.04 29.30 37.01
C LEU A 93 22.52 30.35 38.01
N MET A 94 23.30 30.63 39.07
CA MET A 94 22.89 31.56 40.13
C MET A 94 23.06 33.04 39.74
N THR A 95 23.95 33.34 38.81
CA THR A 95 24.11 34.66 38.19
C THR A 95 24.44 34.47 36.70
N LEU A 96 24.20 35.52 35.91
CA LEU A 96 24.60 35.61 34.49
C LEU A 96 25.72 36.64 34.27
N GLU A 97 26.23 37.25 35.36
CA GLU A 97 27.33 38.22 35.38
C GLU A 97 28.69 37.49 35.22
N MET A 98 28.90 36.98 34.02
CA MET A 98 30.09 36.22 33.63
C MET A 98 30.60 36.70 32.28
N GLU A 99 31.90 36.55 32.03
CA GLU A 99 32.54 37.01 30.80
C GLU A 99 31.96 36.27 29.58
N ILE A 100 31.39 37.01 28.65
CA ILE A 100 30.75 36.45 27.45
C ILE A 100 31.84 36.06 26.46
N LYS A 101 31.96 34.75 26.21
CA LYS A 101 32.99 34.19 25.30
C LYS A 101 32.55 34.19 23.83
N HIS A 102 31.26 34.39 23.58
CA HIS A 102 30.63 34.34 22.26
C HIS A 102 29.73 35.57 21.98
N PRO A 103 30.29 36.80 21.95
CA PRO A 103 29.51 38.02 21.73
C PRO A 103 28.90 38.12 20.32
N GLU A 104 29.48 37.45 19.33
CA GLU A 104 29.03 37.44 17.94
C GLU A 104 27.62 36.86 17.74
N VAL A 105 27.13 36.07 18.69
CA VAL A 105 25.76 35.51 18.74
C VAL A 105 24.71 36.63 18.80
N PHE A 106 25.06 37.79 19.38
CA PHE A 106 24.16 38.94 19.47
C PHE A 106 23.99 39.67 18.14
N GLU A 107 24.94 39.58 17.21
CA GLU A 107 24.91 40.34 15.96
C GLU A 107 24.41 39.50 14.76
N LYS A 108 24.55 38.17 14.82
CA LYS A 108 24.17 37.25 13.74
C LYS A 108 22.69 36.85 13.73
N ASN A 109 21.90 37.30 14.71
CA ASN A 109 20.47 36.93 14.89
C ASN A 109 20.18 35.42 15.02
N GLU A 110 21.18 34.60 15.39
CA GLU A 110 21.10 33.13 15.39
C GLU A 110 20.27 32.55 16.55
N ALA A 111 20.19 33.26 17.68
CA ALA A 111 19.45 32.83 18.86
C ALA A 111 18.71 33.99 19.53
N THR A 112 17.58 33.69 20.17
CA THR A 112 16.78 34.66 20.95
C THR A 112 16.88 34.46 22.47
N HIS A 113 17.33 33.28 22.91
CA HIS A 113 17.38 32.89 24.32
C HIS A 113 18.60 32.00 24.60
N VAL A 114 19.11 32.04 25.83
CA VAL A 114 20.10 31.11 26.38
C VAL A 114 19.45 30.19 27.43
N VAL A 115 19.94 28.96 27.57
CA VAL A 115 19.49 28.03 28.62
C VAL A 115 20.18 28.39 29.94
N THR A 116 19.41 28.69 30.99
CA THR A 116 19.95 29.06 32.31
C THR A 116 19.66 28.06 33.41
N ALA A 117 18.67 27.17 33.22
CA ALA A 117 18.46 26.02 34.09
C ALA A 117 17.92 24.81 33.34
N VAL A 118 18.20 23.61 33.85
CA VAL A 118 17.80 22.33 33.27
C VAL A 118 17.41 21.35 34.38
N LEU A 119 16.25 20.71 34.21
CA LEU A 119 15.79 19.57 35.01
C LEU A 119 16.10 18.27 34.26
N TYR A 120 16.90 17.41 34.88
CA TYR A 120 17.27 16.09 34.37
C TYR A 120 16.37 15.00 34.94
N GLY A 121 16.21 13.91 34.19
CA GLY A 121 15.41 12.75 34.55
C GLY A 121 15.32 11.76 33.38
N ALA A 122 14.25 10.97 33.34
CA ALA A 122 13.87 10.17 32.17
C ALA A 122 12.36 9.92 32.15
N GLU A 123 11.81 9.76 30.95
CA GLU A 123 10.41 9.37 30.75
C GLU A 123 10.31 8.11 29.89
N ALA A 124 9.22 7.37 30.07
CA ALA A 124 8.87 6.24 29.24
C ALA A 124 7.35 6.16 29.03
N TYR A 125 6.95 5.76 27.84
CA TYR A 125 5.57 5.56 27.42
C TYR A 125 5.42 4.12 26.93
N MET A 126 4.68 3.32 27.70
CA MET A 126 4.26 1.98 27.31
C MET A 126 2.86 2.08 26.73
N VAL A 127 2.77 1.99 25.40
CA VAL A 127 1.54 2.13 24.61
C VAL A 127 0.97 0.73 24.37
N PHE A 128 -0.15 0.43 25.01
CA PHE A 128 -0.88 -0.84 24.86
C PHE A 128 -2.01 -0.68 23.86
N ASP A 129 -1.99 -1.50 22.82
CA ASP A 129 -2.96 -1.51 21.73
C ASP A 129 -3.70 -2.86 21.66
N GLN A 130 -5.01 -2.79 21.43
CA GLN A 130 -5.88 -3.93 21.15
C GLN A 130 -6.86 -3.57 20.02
N MET A 131 -7.06 -4.49 19.08
CA MET A 131 -8.02 -4.31 17.98
C MET A 131 -9.36 -4.92 18.35
N VAL A 132 -10.44 -4.16 18.19
CA VAL A 132 -11.80 -4.56 18.57
C VAL A 132 -12.62 -4.93 17.34
N ALA A 133 -13.18 -6.14 17.32
CA ALA A 133 -14.02 -6.60 16.22
C ALA A 133 -15.36 -5.83 16.12
N ASP A 134 -16.03 -5.63 17.25
CA ASP A 134 -17.30 -4.91 17.36
C ASP A 134 -17.10 -3.53 18.02
N ILE A 135 -17.28 -2.47 17.24
CA ILE A 135 -17.06 -1.10 17.71
C ILE A 135 -18.01 -0.67 18.83
N GLN A 136 -19.16 -1.34 19.02
CA GLN A 136 -20.06 -1.08 20.16
C GLN A 136 -19.39 -1.48 21.48
N LYS A 137 -18.60 -2.55 21.49
CA LYS A 137 -17.81 -3.01 22.67
C LYS A 137 -16.53 -2.22 22.88
N LYS A 138 -16.23 -1.21 22.06
CA LYS A 138 -14.97 -0.46 22.14
C LYS A 138 -14.77 0.17 23.52
N GLN A 139 -15.80 0.78 24.11
CA GLN A 139 -15.68 1.45 25.41
C GLN A 139 -15.52 0.47 26.57
N GLU A 140 -16.21 -0.67 26.53
CA GLU A 140 -16.05 -1.78 27.47
C GLU A 140 -14.59 -2.29 27.48
N ILE A 141 -14.08 -2.67 26.31
CA ILE A 141 -12.71 -3.19 26.13
C ILE A 141 -11.66 -2.13 26.47
N LEU A 142 -11.90 -0.85 26.15
CA LEU A 142 -11.01 0.25 26.55
C LEU A 142 -10.98 0.42 28.07
N GLY A 143 -12.11 0.20 28.74
CA GLY A 143 -12.22 0.16 30.21
C GLY A 143 -11.40 -0.98 30.81
N GLU A 144 -11.59 -2.20 30.32
CA GLU A 144 -10.81 -3.38 30.75
C GLU A 144 -9.30 -3.18 30.56
N LEU A 145 -8.89 -2.78 29.35
CA LEU A 145 -7.49 -2.48 29.01
C LEU A 145 -6.90 -1.43 29.95
N LYS A 146 -7.67 -0.40 30.32
CA LYS A 146 -7.24 0.64 31.27
C LYS A 146 -7.08 0.10 32.69
N VAL A 147 -7.97 -0.78 33.14
CA VAL A 147 -7.88 -1.42 34.46
C VAL A 147 -6.63 -2.29 34.54
N GLU A 148 -6.36 -3.14 33.55
CA GLU A 148 -5.17 -4.00 33.57
C GLU A 148 -3.87 -3.17 33.50
N VAL A 149 -3.77 -2.18 32.61
CA VAL A 149 -2.57 -1.31 32.52
C VAL A 149 -2.35 -0.51 33.81
N ASN A 150 -3.41 -0.12 34.53
CA ASN A 150 -3.30 0.50 35.86
C ASN A 150 -2.69 -0.42 36.92
N LYS A 151 -2.77 -1.75 36.79
CA LYS A 151 -2.18 -2.69 37.76
C LYS A 151 -0.66 -2.77 37.66
N ILE A 152 -0.07 -2.51 36.48
CA ILE A 152 1.36 -2.72 36.17
C ILE A 152 2.32 -2.24 37.30
N PRO A 153 2.19 -1.02 37.86
CA PRO A 153 3.07 -0.56 38.93
C PRO A 153 3.03 -1.41 40.21
N GLY A 154 1.90 -2.09 40.48
CA GLY A 154 1.68 -2.94 41.64
C GLY A 154 1.96 -4.44 41.44
N VAL A 155 2.13 -4.91 40.19
CA VAL A 155 2.28 -6.37 39.94
C VAL A 155 3.57 -6.93 40.56
N SER A 156 3.49 -8.16 41.08
CA SER A 156 4.65 -8.88 41.63
C SER A 156 5.37 -9.70 40.55
N ILE A 157 6.69 -9.78 40.66
CA ILE A 157 7.54 -10.63 39.81
C ILE A 157 8.11 -11.74 40.68
N SER A 158 7.93 -12.99 40.26
CA SER A 158 8.49 -14.17 40.93
C SER A 158 10.01 -14.26 40.76
N GLY A 159 10.68 -15.08 41.58
CA GLY A 159 12.13 -15.30 41.49
C GLY A 159 12.63 -15.83 40.13
N GLU A 160 11.74 -16.43 39.32
CA GLU A 160 12.01 -16.87 37.94
C GLU A 160 11.84 -15.74 36.89
N GLY A 161 11.54 -14.51 37.30
CA GLY A 161 11.24 -13.40 36.39
C GLY A 161 9.84 -13.44 35.78
N LYS A 162 8.96 -14.38 36.17
CA LYS A 162 7.57 -14.46 35.69
C LYS A 162 6.67 -13.50 36.46
N VAL A 163 5.80 -12.81 35.72
CA VAL A 163 4.76 -11.90 36.25
C VAL A 163 3.63 -12.69 36.90
N VAL A 164 3.37 -12.39 38.17
CA VAL A 164 2.35 -13.06 39.01
C VAL A 164 0.99 -12.42 38.77
N ILE A 165 0.21 -13.03 37.87
CA ILE A 165 -1.19 -12.72 37.55
C ILE A 165 -1.94 -14.05 37.36
N ASN A 166 -3.25 -14.04 37.64
CA ASN A 166 -4.08 -15.25 37.51
C ASN A 166 -4.39 -15.59 36.04
N ASP A 167 -4.95 -16.78 35.78
CA ASP A 167 -5.18 -17.24 34.41
C ASP A 167 -6.24 -16.45 33.64
N ASP A 168 -7.20 -15.83 34.32
CA ASP A 168 -8.22 -14.99 33.67
C ASP A 168 -7.64 -13.65 33.22
N GLU A 169 -6.87 -12.99 34.11
CA GLU A 169 -6.07 -11.82 33.77
C GLU A 169 -5.09 -12.15 32.65
N ARG A 170 -4.39 -13.29 32.73
CA ARG A 170 -3.47 -13.76 31.70
C ARG A 170 -4.15 -13.98 30.34
N ARG A 171 -5.41 -14.47 30.33
CA ARG A 171 -6.21 -14.58 29.09
C ARG A 171 -6.59 -13.22 28.51
N LYS A 172 -6.88 -12.21 29.35
CA LYS A 172 -7.16 -10.84 28.90
C LYS A 172 -5.90 -10.16 28.32
N VAL A 173 -4.80 -10.11 29.08
CA VAL A 173 -3.61 -9.35 28.70
C VAL A 173 -2.86 -9.92 27.49
N LYS A 174 -3.02 -11.21 27.19
CA LYS A 174 -2.49 -11.85 25.96
C LYS A 174 -2.93 -11.19 24.66
N GLN A 175 -4.01 -10.40 24.66
CA GLN A 175 -4.49 -9.69 23.48
C GLN A 175 -3.82 -8.32 23.28
N PHE A 176 -3.05 -7.85 24.27
CA PHE A 176 -2.49 -6.49 24.27
C PHE A 176 -1.10 -6.49 23.65
N LYS A 177 -0.90 -5.66 22.62
CA LYS A 177 0.44 -5.38 22.09
C LYS A 177 1.01 -4.16 22.81
N CYS A 178 2.19 -4.28 23.41
CA CYS A 178 2.94 -3.13 23.91
C CYS A 178 3.83 -2.51 22.80
N THR A 179 4.01 -1.19 22.85
CA THR A 179 5.03 -0.43 22.12
C THR A 179 5.68 0.55 23.10
N PHE A 180 7.00 0.52 23.22
CA PHE A 180 7.77 1.33 24.16
C PHE A 180 8.43 2.54 23.48
N HIS A 181 8.25 3.72 24.05
CA HIS A 181 8.99 4.95 23.71
C HIS A 181 9.57 5.53 24.99
N GLY A 182 10.88 5.51 25.19
CA GLY A 182 11.47 5.99 26.45
C GLY A 182 12.93 6.38 26.34
N ASP A 183 13.42 7.07 27.36
CA ASP A 183 14.79 7.60 27.44
C ASP A 183 15.78 6.59 28.05
N PHE A 184 15.37 5.33 28.18
CA PHE A 184 16.09 4.25 28.87
C PHE A 184 16.78 3.28 27.89
N LYS A 185 18.00 2.86 28.23
CA LYS A 185 18.78 1.88 27.44
C LYS A 185 18.36 0.44 27.76
N LEU A 186 17.32 -0.04 27.09
CA LEU A 186 16.86 -1.43 27.24
C LEU A 186 17.66 -2.40 26.34
N LYS A 187 17.92 -3.61 26.84
CA LYS A 187 18.46 -4.72 26.01
C LYS A 187 17.46 -5.19 24.95
N GLN A 188 16.17 -5.10 25.26
CA GLN A 188 15.05 -5.43 24.38
C GLN A 188 13.83 -4.59 24.83
N ASN A 189 13.12 -3.99 23.88
CA ASN A 189 11.89 -3.27 24.17
C ASN A 189 10.72 -4.23 24.42
N PRO A 190 9.82 -3.94 25.39
CA PRO A 190 8.68 -4.80 25.69
C PRO A 190 7.63 -4.74 24.58
N ALA A 191 7.11 -5.91 24.22
CA ALA A 191 6.07 -6.13 23.21
C ALA A 191 4.79 -6.78 23.79
N SER A 192 4.86 -7.40 24.98
CA SER A 192 3.68 -7.88 25.74
C SER A 192 3.41 -7.06 27.01
N TYR A 193 2.27 -7.34 27.66
CA TYR A 193 1.94 -6.81 28.99
C TYR A 193 2.94 -7.27 30.06
N GLU A 194 3.29 -8.55 30.08
CA GLU A 194 4.22 -9.10 31.07
C GLU A 194 5.63 -8.54 30.91
N GLU A 195 6.13 -8.43 29.68
CA GLU A 195 7.41 -7.79 29.39
C GLU A 195 7.42 -6.32 29.84
N ALA A 196 6.32 -5.59 29.61
CA ALA A 196 6.18 -4.20 30.04
C ALA A 196 6.19 -4.06 31.57
N ALA A 197 5.57 -5.00 32.30
CA ALA A 197 5.62 -5.02 33.77
C ALA A 197 7.02 -5.31 34.31
N ILE A 198 7.76 -6.24 33.70
CA ILE A 198 9.16 -6.53 34.04
C ILE A 198 10.03 -5.28 33.80
N VAL A 199 9.90 -4.67 32.63
CA VAL A 199 10.63 -3.44 32.29
C VAL A 199 10.29 -2.32 33.26
N TYR A 200 9.00 -2.09 33.55
CA TYR A 200 8.54 -1.03 34.48
C TYR A 200 9.21 -1.13 35.85
N LYS A 201 9.31 -2.34 36.42
CA LYS A 201 9.97 -2.56 37.72
C LYS A 201 11.48 -2.32 37.67
N SER A 202 12.11 -2.45 36.50
CA SER A 202 13.55 -2.17 36.34
C SER A 202 13.87 -0.68 36.19
N LEU A 203 12.96 0.14 35.62
CA LEU A 203 13.22 1.55 35.28
C LEU A 203 13.89 2.38 36.40
N PRO A 204 13.44 2.34 37.68
CA PRO A 204 14.05 3.15 38.75
C PRO A 204 15.55 2.85 38.99
N THR A 205 15.99 1.63 38.66
CA THR A 205 17.40 1.23 38.82
C THR A 205 18.28 1.66 37.64
N MET A 206 17.69 2.00 36.50
CA MET A 206 18.40 2.22 35.23
C MET A 206 19.04 3.60 35.08
N LEU A 207 18.68 4.58 35.92
CA LEU A 207 19.29 5.91 35.89
C LEU A 207 20.64 6.00 36.62
N GLY A 208 20.99 4.96 37.41
CA GLY A 208 22.15 4.95 38.28
C GLY A 208 21.97 5.81 39.53
N GLN A 209 22.72 5.51 40.61
CA GLN A 209 22.53 6.15 41.93
C GLN A 209 22.68 7.68 41.92
N LYS A 210 23.38 8.25 40.91
CA LYS A 210 23.59 9.69 40.74
C LYS A 210 22.86 10.29 39.52
N GLY A 211 21.97 9.53 38.86
CA GLY A 211 21.29 9.97 37.63
C GLY A 211 22.23 10.08 36.43
N GLU A 212 23.24 9.22 36.34
CA GLU A 212 24.29 9.21 35.31
C GLU A 212 23.74 8.98 33.89
N ALA A 213 22.62 8.26 33.77
CA ALA A 213 21.92 8.07 32.49
C ALA A 213 20.75 9.04 32.26
N ALA A 214 20.56 10.04 33.12
CA ALA A 214 19.45 10.99 33.01
C ALA A 214 19.62 11.99 31.86
N VAL A 215 18.53 12.27 31.15
CA VAL A 215 18.44 13.22 30.04
C VAL A 215 17.76 14.53 30.48
N PRO A 216 17.94 15.65 29.75
CA PRO A 216 17.17 16.88 29.98
C PRO A 216 15.66 16.67 29.73
N LEU A 217 14.83 16.88 30.74
CA LEU A 217 13.36 16.82 30.64
C LEU A 217 12.70 18.20 30.50
N LYS A 218 13.23 19.21 31.20
CA LYS A 218 12.75 20.61 31.08
C LYS A 218 13.91 21.59 31.08
N VAL A 219 13.75 22.69 30.35
CA VAL A 219 14.74 23.78 30.29
C VAL A 219 14.08 25.13 30.56
N TRP A 220 14.86 26.04 31.15
CA TRP A 220 14.50 27.43 31.40
C TRP A 220 15.32 28.31 30.47
N LEU A 221 14.64 29.22 29.79
CA LEU A 221 15.20 30.05 28.73
C LEU A 221 15.18 31.51 29.15
N TYR A 222 16.34 32.16 29.13
CA TYR A 222 16.50 33.58 29.43
C TYR A 222 16.70 34.36 28.12
N PRO A 223 15.95 35.46 27.86
CA PRO A 223 16.07 36.22 26.62
C PRO A 223 17.45 36.86 26.47
N LEU A 224 18.11 36.66 25.32
CA LEU A 224 19.45 37.23 25.07
C LEU A 224 19.43 38.77 25.02
N LYS A 225 18.31 39.37 24.58
CA LYS A 225 18.13 40.83 24.56
C LYS A 225 18.29 41.52 25.92
N ASN A 226 18.07 40.77 27.01
CA ASN A 226 18.23 41.27 28.38
C ASN A 226 19.71 41.27 28.81
N ILE A 227 20.58 40.54 28.10
CA ILE A 227 22.03 40.52 28.29
C ILE A 227 22.69 41.55 27.36
N ASN A 228 22.25 41.60 26.10
CA ASN A 228 22.72 42.58 25.11
C ASN A 228 21.55 43.03 24.21
N PRO A 229 21.21 44.33 24.16
CA PRO A 229 20.05 44.82 23.40
C PRO A 229 20.15 44.64 21.88
N LYS A 230 21.35 44.35 21.33
CA LYS A 230 21.52 44.00 19.90
C LYS A 230 20.94 42.62 19.54
N ALA A 231 20.81 41.72 20.51
CA ALA A 231 20.46 40.33 20.27
C ALA A 231 19.09 40.15 19.61
N ALA A 232 18.95 39.13 18.74
CA ALA A 232 17.66 38.76 18.18
C ALA A 232 16.59 38.60 19.27
N GLN A 233 15.44 39.22 19.03
CA GLN A 233 14.31 39.18 19.95
C GLN A 233 13.19 38.30 19.40
N LEU A 234 12.57 37.52 20.29
CA LEU A 234 11.21 37.02 20.08
C LEU A 234 10.23 38.20 20.24
N VAL A 235 9.69 38.70 19.12
CA VAL A 235 8.88 39.93 19.07
C VAL A 235 7.43 39.66 19.44
N ARG A 236 6.83 38.59 18.91
CA ARG A 236 5.45 38.17 19.22
C ARG A 236 5.40 36.74 19.74
N ASP A 237 4.44 36.46 20.62
CA ASP A 237 3.98 35.10 20.87
C ASP A 237 3.00 34.66 19.76
N ILE A 238 2.56 33.40 19.82
CA ILE A 238 1.42 32.91 19.05
C ILE A 238 0.25 32.75 20.02
N ASN A 239 -0.87 33.40 19.71
CA ASN A 239 -2.11 33.35 20.46
C ASN A 239 -2.56 31.89 20.70
N THR A 240 -2.79 31.54 21.97
CA THR A 240 -3.15 30.19 22.40
C THR A 240 -4.46 29.69 21.81
N THR A 241 -5.37 30.60 21.46
CA THR A 241 -6.63 30.28 20.79
C THR A 241 -6.38 29.80 19.36
N LEU A 242 -5.46 30.44 18.61
CA LEU A 242 -5.06 30.00 17.25
C LEU A 242 -4.37 28.64 17.28
N VAL A 243 -3.48 28.42 18.27
CA VAL A 243 -2.87 27.10 18.50
C VAL A 243 -3.95 26.03 18.75
N SER A 244 -4.97 26.35 19.55
CA SER A 244 -6.04 25.41 19.91
C SER A 244 -7.01 25.15 18.75
N ALA A 245 -7.28 26.16 17.92
CA ALA A 245 -8.04 26.03 16.68
C ALA A 245 -7.30 25.15 15.66
N PHE A 246 -6.00 25.40 15.45
CA PHE A 246 -5.16 24.56 14.59
C PHE A 246 -5.04 23.12 15.11
N GLU A 247 -4.98 22.92 16.43
CA GLU A 247 -5.07 21.60 17.05
C GLU A 247 -6.37 20.88 16.70
N CYS A 248 -7.53 21.54 16.83
CA CYS A 248 -8.83 20.97 16.44
C CYS A 248 -8.86 20.58 14.96
N VAL A 249 -8.44 21.48 14.06
CA VAL A 249 -8.38 21.21 12.61
C VAL A 249 -7.50 19.99 12.32
N MET A 250 -6.31 19.93 12.93
CA MET A 250 -5.40 18.81 12.75
C MET A 250 -5.94 17.47 13.29
N ASP A 251 -6.68 17.51 14.40
CA ASP A 251 -7.29 16.33 15.03
C ASP A 251 -8.50 15.83 14.21
N ASP A 252 -9.29 16.72 13.61
CA ASP A 252 -10.42 16.36 12.73
C ASP A 252 -9.95 15.82 11.36
N LEU A 253 -8.94 16.43 10.73
CA LEU A 253 -8.27 15.86 9.56
C LEU A 253 -7.67 14.47 9.87
N HIS A 254 -7.14 14.27 11.08
CA HIS A 254 -6.62 12.97 11.51
C HIS A 254 -7.72 11.92 11.68
N LYS A 255 -8.86 12.26 12.29
CA LYS A 255 -10.02 11.37 12.42
C LYS A 255 -10.59 10.97 11.06
N ALA A 256 -10.77 11.92 10.15
CA ALA A 256 -11.21 11.64 8.78
C ALA A 256 -10.25 10.68 8.05
N LYS A 257 -8.93 10.87 8.24
CA LYS A 257 -7.88 9.98 7.69
C LYS A 257 -7.95 8.56 8.27
N ILE A 258 -8.23 8.40 9.57
CA ILE A 258 -8.43 7.08 10.19
C ILE A 258 -9.72 6.44 9.65
N ARG A 259 -10.83 7.18 9.63
CA ARG A 259 -12.14 6.68 9.18
C ARG A 259 -12.10 6.20 7.74
N VAL A 260 -11.59 7.00 6.79
CA VAL A 260 -11.45 6.56 5.40
C VAL A 260 -10.53 5.34 5.27
N HIS A 261 -9.48 5.23 6.08
CA HIS A 261 -8.58 4.08 6.05
C HIS A 261 -9.28 2.79 6.51
N ASP A 262 -10.19 2.86 7.48
CA ASP A 262 -11.01 1.72 7.91
C ASP A 262 -12.12 1.38 6.90
N LEU A 263 -12.80 2.38 6.33
CA LEU A 263 -13.74 2.15 5.22
C LEU A 263 -13.05 1.51 4.01
N ILE A 264 -11.81 1.92 3.68
CA ILE A 264 -11.01 1.24 2.65
C ILE A 264 -10.78 -0.23 3.03
N LYS A 265 -10.39 -0.56 4.27
CA LYS A 265 -10.23 -1.97 4.72
C LYS A 265 -11.54 -2.75 4.58
N MET A 266 -12.68 -2.18 5.00
CA MET A 266 -14.00 -2.80 4.90
C MET A 266 -14.42 -3.02 3.43
N SER A 267 -14.19 -2.04 2.56
CA SER A 267 -14.43 -2.12 1.11
C SER A 267 -13.48 -3.08 0.36
N ASN A 268 -12.51 -3.67 1.04
CA ASN A 268 -11.69 -4.78 0.50
C ASN A 268 -12.20 -6.17 0.95
N VAL A 269 -13.18 -6.24 1.86
CA VAL A 269 -13.81 -7.51 2.29
C VAL A 269 -14.88 -7.93 1.29
N ILE A 270 -15.71 -6.99 0.86
CA ILE A 270 -16.63 -7.10 -0.28
C ILE A 270 -15.95 -6.38 -1.45
N PRO A 271 -15.87 -6.94 -2.67
CA PRO A 271 -15.05 -6.35 -3.74
C PRO A 271 -15.72 -5.15 -4.44
N LEU A 272 -15.99 -4.09 -3.66
CA LEU A 272 -16.66 -2.84 -4.04
C LEU A 272 -15.67 -1.85 -4.69
N ALA A 273 -14.99 -2.31 -5.75
CA ALA A 273 -13.84 -1.61 -6.34
C ALA A 273 -14.09 -0.12 -6.67
N GLU A 274 -15.32 0.24 -7.04
CA GLU A 274 -15.73 1.63 -7.31
C GLU A 274 -15.71 2.49 -6.04
N ILE A 275 -16.40 2.06 -4.97
CA ILE A 275 -16.41 2.76 -3.68
C ILE A 275 -14.99 2.80 -3.10
N THR A 276 -14.22 1.71 -3.20
CA THR A 276 -12.80 1.69 -2.81
C THR A 276 -11.99 2.75 -3.58
N GLY A 277 -12.24 2.91 -4.89
CA GLY A 277 -11.63 3.95 -5.72
C GLY A 277 -11.95 5.37 -5.25
N LYS A 278 -13.23 5.64 -4.97
CA LYS A 278 -13.72 6.92 -4.41
C LYS A 278 -13.05 7.22 -3.06
N LEU A 279 -13.01 6.25 -2.14
CA LEU A 279 -12.38 6.38 -0.81
C LEU A 279 -10.85 6.58 -0.90
N VAL A 280 -10.15 5.87 -1.78
CA VAL A 280 -8.69 6.06 -2.00
C VAL A 280 -8.40 7.46 -2.56
N THR A 281 -9.28 7.95 -3.43
CA THR A 281 -9.19 9.31 -4.00
C THR A 281 -9.36 10.37 -2.90
N PHE A 282 -10.39 10.25 -2.04
CA PHE A 282 -10.55 11.10 -0.86
C PHE A 282 -9.31 11.05 0.07
N GLN A 283 -8.82 9.85 0.40
CA GLN A 283 -7.65 9.68 1.26
C GLN A 283 -6.40 10.40 0.69
N THR A 284 -6.22 10.37 -0.62
CA THR A 284 -5.10 11.03 -1.31
C THR A 284 -5.23 12.54 -1.24
N LYS A 285 -6.40 13.10 -1.57
CA LYS A 285 -6.69 14.55 -1.49
C LYS A 285 -6.56 15.08 -0.06
N LEU A 286 -7.11 14.36 0.93
CA LEU A 286 -7.00 14.68 2.35
C LEU A 286 -5.54 14.71 2.83
N ALA A 287 -4.72 13.76 2.39
CA ALA A 287 -3.29 13.75 2.72
C ALA A 287 -2.55 14.94 2.10
N GLY A 288 -2.89 15.33 0.86
CA GLY A 288 -2.39 16.54 0.22
C GLY A 288 -2.76 17.80 1.00
N TYR A 289 -4.05 18.04 1.24
CA TYR A 289 -4.54 19.21 1.96
C TYR A 289 -3.89 19.37 3.34
N THR A 290 -3.88 18.30 4.14
CA THR A 290 -3.31 18.29 5.50
C THR A 290 -1.85 18.74 5.50
N MET A 291 -1.09 18.39 4.46
CA MET A 291 0.33 18.72 4.35
C MET A 291 0.56 20.14 3.82
N VAL A 292 -0.26 20.67 2.90
CA VAL A 292 -0.18 22.08 2.50
C VAL A 292 -0.52 22.99 3.68
N LEU A 293 -1.58 22.66 4.43
CA LEU A 293 -1.98 23.39 5.64
C LEU A 293 -0.83 23.44 6.67
N LYS A 294 -0.21 22.29 6.95
CA LYS A 294 0.97 22.22 7.84
C LYS A 294 2.12 23.09 7.35
N ARG A 295 2.41 23.10 6.04
CA ARG A 295 3.49 23.90 5.47
C ARG A 295 3.22 25.39 5.58
N LYS A 296 2.01 25.86 5.26
CA LYS A 296 1.66 27.28 5.39
C LYS A 296 1.80 27.78 6.83
N VAL A 297 1.42 26.96 7.82
CA VAL A 297 1.71 27.25 9.22
C VAL A 297 3.22 27.23 9.51
N LEU A 298 3.96 26.22 9.02
CA LEU A 298 5.42 26.13 9.17
C LEU A 298 6.16 27.38 8.64
N GLU A 299 5.71 27.93 7.52
CA GLU A 299 6.24 29.14 6.86
C GLU A 299 6.00 30.40 7.70
N VAL A 300 4.77 30.66 8.19
CA VAL A 300 4.45 31.90 8.91
C VAL A 300 4.89 31.93 10.38
N LEU A 301 5.03 30.77 11.05
CA LEU A 301 5.33 30.77 12.49
C LEU A 301 6.68 31.43 12.88
N PRO A 302 7.79 31.29 12.12
CA PRO A 302 9.02 32.04 12.36
C PRO A 302 8.85 33.55 12.12
N GLU A 303 8.15 33.94 11.06
CA GLU A 303 7.95 35.35 10.67
C GLU A 303 7.10 36.12 11.69
N ILE A 304 6.02 35.50 12.17
CA ILE A 304 5.19 36.04 13.25
C ILE A 304 6.03 36.29 14.50
N ARG A 305 6.87 35.33 14.87
CA ARG A 305 7.78 35.41 16.03
C ARG A 305 8.87 36.47 15.87
N GLY A 306 9.42 36.62 14.67
CA GLY A 306 10.38 37.67 14.32
C GLY A 306 9.74 39.07 14.19
N GLY A 307 8.41 39.15 14.15
CA GLY A 307 7.67 40.41 14.06
C GLY A 307 7.45 40.91 12.63
N THR A 308 8.01 40.25 11.62
CA THR A 308 7.90 40.64 10.20
C THR A 308 6.48 40.48 9.65
N VAL A 309 5.72 39.50 10.16
CA VAL A 309 4.34 39.22 9.74
C VAL A 309 3.39 39.23 10.94
N ALA A 310 2.18 39.77 10.77
CA ALA A 310 1.17 39.82 11.83
C ALA A 310 0.52 38.44 12.09
N GLU A 311 -0.04 38.23 13.29
CA GLU A 311 -0.75 36.98 13.62
C GLU A 311 -1.93 36.67 12.69
N THR A 312 -2.50 37.70 12.06
CA THR A 312 -3.59 37.58 11.07
C THR A 312 -3.23 36.62 9.94
N ALA A 313 -1.96 36.50 9.54
CA ALA A 313 -1.55 35.52 8.53
C ALA A 313 -1.84 34.06 8.96
N PHE A 314 -1.73 33.74 10.26
CA PHE A 314 -2.11 32.42 10.78
C PHE A 314 -3.64 32.31 10.95
N GLU A 315 -4.33 33.39 11.33
CA GLU A 315 -5.79 33.41 11.31
C GLU A 315 -6.36 33.15 9.92
N ASP A 316 -5.80 33.76 8.88
CA ASP A 316 -6.32 33.71 7.52
C ASP A 316 -6.13 32.30 6.90
N ILE A 317 -5.05 31.59 7.27
CA ILE A 317 -4.88 30.15 6.98
C ILE A 317 -6.03 29.32 7.62
N LEU A 318 -6.45 29.65 8.84
CA LEU A 318 -7.55 28.95 9.52
C LEU A 318 -8.92 29.35 8.96
N LYS A 319 -9.13 30.64 8.64
CA LYS A 319 -10.33 31.14 7.94
C LYS A 319 -10.49 30.44 6.59
N PHE A 320 -9.43 30.27 5.81
CA PHE A 320 -9.46 29.50 4.57
C PHE A 320 -9.96 28.07 4.81
N HIS A 321 -9.42 27.37 5.82
CA HIS A 321 -9.88 26.02 6.16
C HIS A 321 -11.39 25.98 6.47
N HIS A 322 -11.91 26.95 7.23
CA HIS A 322 -13.34 27.02 7.58
C HIS A 322 -14.26 27.20 6.36
N HIS A 323 -13.77 27.76 5.25
CA HIS A 323 -14.52 27.90 4.00
C HIS A 323 -14.17 26.81 2.95
N SER A 324 -13.17 25.96 3.22
CA SER A 324 -12.73 24.90 2.32
C SER A 324 -13.68 23.69 2.27
N SER A 325 -13.59 22.85 1.23
CA SER A 325 -14.32 21.57 1.19
C SER A 325 -13.79 20.51 2.19
N PHE A 326 -12.71 20.81 2.93
CA PHE A 326 -12.08 19.92 3.91
C PHE A 326 -12.58 20.15 5.36
N THR A 327 -13.69 20.86 5.58
CA THR A 327 -14.25 21.00 6.94
C THR A 327 -14.61 19.65 7.56
N LYS A 328 -14.62 19.59 8.89
CA LYS A 328 -15.10 18.43 9.65
C LYS A 328 -16.49 17.96 9.19
N GLN A 329 -17.41 18.90 8.97
CA GLN A 329 -18.78 18.61 8.57
C GLN A 329 -18.82 17.91 7.20
N SER A 330 -18.29 18.56 6.15
CA SER A 330 -18.33 18.02 4.78
C SER A 330 -17.62 16.67 4.66
N MET A 331 -16.48 16.49 5.35
CA MET A 331 -15.79 15.20 5.40
C MET A 331 -16.60 14.13 6.14
N THR A 332 -17.32 14.49 7.20
CA THR A 332 -18.12 13.53 7.98
C THR A 332 -19.33 13.08 7.20
N GLU A 333 -20.11 14.02 6.64
CA GLU A 333 -21.30 13.74 5.82
C GLU A 333 -20.98 12.82 4.63
N TRP A 334 -19.88 13.10 3.90
CA TRP A 334 -19.50 12.27 2.76
C TRP A 334 -19.03 10.86 3.19
N LEU A 335 -18.34 10.74 4.32
CA LEU A 335 -17.93 9.43 4.86
C LEU A 335 -19.14 8.66 5.41
N ASP A 336 -20.14 9.35 5.99
CA ASP A 336 -21.43 8.76 6.40
C ASP A 336 -22.19 8.22 5.18
N GLU A 337 -22.22 8.96 4.05
CA GLU A 337 -22.83 8.52 2.79
C GLU A 337 -22.20 7.21 2.28
N LYS A 338 -20.86 7.15 2.21
CA LYS A 338 -20.17 5.94 1.71
C LYS A 338 -20.25 4.77 2.68
N GLU A 339 -20.26 5.02 3.99
CA GLU A 339 -20.50 3.99 5.00
C GLU A 339 -21.94 3.45 4.89
N THR A 340 -22.93 4.31 4.65
CA THR A 340 -24.34 3.93 4.39
C THR A 340 -24.48 3.10 3.12
N GLU A 341 -23.88 3.55 2.00
CA GLU A 341 -23.87 2.84 0.73
C GLU A 341 -23.27 1.42 0.86
N MET A 342 -22.10 1.32 1.51
CA MET A 342 -21.45 0.04 1.81
C MET A 342 -22.30 -0.85 2.73
N GLY A 343 -22.93 -0.26 3.75
CA GLY A 343 -23.82 -0.96 4.68
C GLY A 343 -25.04 -1.56 3.98
N LEU A 344 -25.68 -0.79 3.08
CA LEU A 344 -26.79 -1.24 2.25
C LEU A 344 -26.38 -2.43 1.37
N VAL A 345 -25.32 -2.30 0.59
CA VAL A 345 -24.83 -3.37 -0.30
C VAL A 345 -24.43 -4.62 0.51
N SER A 346 -23.76 -4.44 1.65
CA SER A 346 -23.39 -5.52 2.58
C SER A 346 -24.62 -6.26 3.11
N SER A 347 -25.69 -5.54 3.47
CA SER A 347 -26.93 -6.16 3.98
C SER A 347 -27.61 -7.05 2.93
N TYR A 348 -27.70 -6.61 1.67
CA TYR A 348 -28.24 -7.42 0.57
C TYR A 348 -27.37 -8.65 0.28
N ILE A 349 -26.04 -8.50 0.30
CA ILE A 349 -25.11 -9.63 0.15
C ILE A 349 -25.25 -10.62 1.30
N HIS A 350 -25.48 -10.15 2.53
CA HIS A 350 -25.73 -11.01 3.69
C HIS A 350 -27.04 -11.80 3.56
N LEU A 351 -28.12 -11.18 3.07
CA LEU A 351 -29.37 -11.89 2.76
C LEU A 351 -29.17 -12.97 1.69
N MET A 352 -28.21 -12.78 0.78
CA MET A 352 -27.84 -13.74 -0.27
C MET A 352 -26.64 -14.64 0.13
N LYS A 353 -26.44 -14.92 1.44
CA LYS A 353 -25.34 -15.75 1.94
C LYS A 353 -25.26 -17.10 1.21
N GLY A 354 -24.06 -17.44 0.75
CA GLY A 354 -23.78 -18.65 -0.03
C GLY A 354 -23.80 -18.46 -1.54
N ILE A 355 -24.28 -17.31 -2.04
CA ILE A 355 -24.17 -16.94 -3.46
C ILE A 355 -22.81 -16.23 -3.68
N PRO A 356 -22.01 -16.61 -4.69
CA PRO A 356 -20.70 -16.00 -4.92
C PRO A 356 -20.81 -14.54 -5.36
N VAL A 357 -20.10 -13.65 -4.66
CA VAL A 357 -19.91 -12.24 -5.05
C VAL A 357 -18.69 -12.14 -5.95
N VAL A 358 -18.90 -11.71 -7.20
CA VAL A 358 -17.89 -11.72 -8.26
C VAL A 358 -17.71 -10.28 -8.78
N PRO A 359 -16.51 -9.68 -8.68
CA PRO A 359 -16.28 -8.35 -9.20
C PRO A 359 -16.34 -8.32 -10.74
N PRO A 360 -16.68 -7.17 -11.34
CA PRO A 360 -16.65 -6.98 -12.79
C PRO A 360 -15.24 -7.19 -13.36
N GLY A 361 -15.15 -7.43 -14.68
CA GLY A 361 -13.91 -7.70 -15.38
C GLY A 361 -13.54 -9.21 -15.40
N PRO A 362 -12.25 -9.59 -15.30
CA PRO A 362 -11.79 -10.94 -15.65
C PRO A 362 -12.48 -12.08 -14.88
N ARG A 363 -12.77 -11.86 -13.59
CA ARG A 363 -13.41 -12.87 -12.73
C ARG A 363 -14.87 -13.11 -13.12
N LEU A 364 -15.61 -12.07 -13.50
CA LEU A 364 -16.97 -12.22 -14.02
C LEU A 364 -16.95 -12.89 -15.39
N HIS A 365 -16.09 -12.42 -16.30
CA HIS A 365 -15.94 -13.00 -17.63
C HIS A 365 -15.57 -14.50 -17.59
N LYS A 366 -14.70 -14.91 -16.66
CA LYS A 366 -14.36 -16.33 -16.43
C LYS A 366 -15.60 -17.20 -16.24
N ILE A 367 -16.62 -16.70 -15.54
CA ILE A 367 -17.85 -17.45 -15.25
C ILE A 367 -18.82 -17.34 -16.43
N LEU A 368 -19.04 -16.14 -16.96
CA LEU A 368 -19.95 -15.92 -18.10
C LEU A 368 -19.56 -16.76 -19.34
N TYR A 369 -18.25 -16.86 -19.61
CA TYR A 369 -17.72 -17.58 -20.78
C TYR A 369 -17.26 -19.00 -20.47
N HIS A 370 -17.53 -19.52 -19.27
CA HIS A 370 -17.12 -20.86 -18.87
C HIS A 370 -17.82 -21.94 -19.73
N PRO A 371 -17.08 -22.91 -20.31
CA PRO A 371 -17.66 -23.87 -21.25
C PRO A 371 -18.72 -24.80 -20.65
N LYS A 372 -18.69 -25.05 -19.34
CA LYS A 372 -19.64 -25.95 -18.66
C LYS A 372 -20.90 -25.25 -18.11
N LEU A 373 -21.08 -23.96 -18.35
CA LEU A 373 -22.21 -23.18 -17.81
C LEU A 373 -23.11 -22.67 -18.94
N ASP A 374 -24.33 -23.18 -19.03
CA ASP A 374 -25.32 -22.80 -20.05
C ASP A 374 -26.07 -21.52 -19.68
N VAL A 375 -26.39 -21.33 -18.39
CA VAL A 375 -27.14 -20.16 -17.90
C VAL A 375 -26.46 -19.57 -16.66
N VAL A 376 -26.25 -18.26 -16.67
CA VAL A 376 -25.77 -17.50 -15.51
C VAL A 376 -26.81 -16.46 -15.14
N ALA A 377 -27.39 -16.57 -13.95
CA ALA A 377 -28.26 -15.55 -13.36
C ALA A 377 -27.44 -14.65 -12.43
N MET A 378 -27.50 -13.34 -12.64
CA MET A 378 -26.68 -12.37 -11.94
C MET A 378 -27.53 -11.29 -11.28
N PHE A 379 -27.54 -11.25 -9.95
CA PHE A 379 -28.00 -10.07 -9.22
C PHE A 379 -26.95 -8.97 -9.38
N SER A 380 -27.33 -7.86 -10.00
CA SER A 380 -26.43 -6.76 -10.35
C SER A 380 -26.80 -5.54 -9.53
N PHE A 381 -25.89 -5.01 -8.72
CA PHE A 381 -26.02 -3.65 -8.21
C PHE A 381 -25.65 -2.67 -9.32
N THR A 382 -26.54 -1.72 -9.60
CA THR A 382 -26.50 -0.89 -10.82
C THR A 382 -26.13 0.57 -10.57
N SER A 383 -26.26 1.06 -9.34
CA SER A 383 -26.09 2.50 -9.01
C SER A 383 -24.77 2.89 -8.34
N LEU A 384 -23.79 1.99 -8.23
CA LEU A 384 -22.52 2.30 -7.53
C LEU A 384 -21.57 3.20 -8.35
N VAL A 385 -21.70 3.20 -9.68
CA VAL A 385 -20.97 4.14 -10.56
C VAL A 385 -21.87 5.34 -10.83
N TYR A 386 -21.55 6.44 -10.17
CA TYR A 386 -22.16 7.76 -10.38
C TYR A 386 -21.10 8.84 -10.15
N ALA A 387 -21.29 9.99 -10.81
CA ALA A 387 -20.43 11.16 -10.64
C ALA A 387 -20.33 11.56 -9.16
N GLU A 388 -19.18 12.06 -8.75
CA GLU A 388 -18.88 12.30 -7.33
C GLU A 388 -18.46 13.77 -7.12
N PRO A 389 -19.42 14.73 -7.10
CA PRO A 389 -19.12 16.17 -7.10
C PRO A 389 -18.19 16.59 -5.96
N TYR A 390 -18.32 15.97 -4.78
CA TYR A 390 -17.45 16.28 -3.65
C TYR A 390 -15.96 16.01 -3.94
N LEU A 391 -15.63 14.91 -4.63
CA LEU A 391 -14.22 14.64 -4.99
C LEU A 391 -13.68 15.64 -6.03
N THR A 392 -14.53 16.19 -6.88
CA THR A 392 -14.18 17.28 -7.81
C THR A 392 -13.93 18.58 -7.04
N ASN A 393 -14.81 18.95 -6.12
CA ASN A 393 -14.66 20.15 -5.28
C ASN A 393 -13.36 20.11 -4.44
N LEU A 394 -12.98 18.92 -3.94
CA LEU A 394 -11.69 18.72 -3.27
C LEU A 394 -10.48 18.90 -4.22
N GLU A 395 -10.63 18.66 -5.53
CA GLU A 395 -9.58 18.98 -6.52
C GLU A 395 -9.50 20.48 -6.79
N GLU A 396 -10.64 21.15 -6.97
CA GLU A 396 -10.71 22.61 -7.15
C GLU A 396 -10.05 23.33 -5.96
N CYS A 397 -10.36 22.88 -4.73
CA CYS A 397 -9.77 23.42 -3.50
C CYS A 397 -8.25 23.22 -3.42
N LEU A 398 -7.72 22.07 -3.87
CA LEU A 398 -6.26 21.81 -3.92
C LEU A 398 -5.55 22.56 -5.06
N SER A 399 -6.26 22.80 -6.16
CA SER A 399 -5.76 23.49 -7.36
C SER A 399 -5.83 25.01 -7.26
N CYS A 400 -6.52 25.55 -6.25
CA CYS A 400 -6.68 26.97 -6.03
C CYS A 400 -5.33 27.68 -5.86
N GLU A 401 -4.97 28.55 -6.81
CA GLU A 401 -3.70 29.27 -6.80
C GLU A 401 -3.56 30.20 -5.59
N GLU A 402 -4.66 30.74 -5.06
CA GLU A 402 -4.69 31.65 -3.91
C GLU A 402 -4.14 30.94 -2.64
N PHE A 403 -4.55 29.69 -2.42
CA PHE A 403 -4.05 28.84 -1.34
C PHE A 403 -2.56 28.46 -1.51
N GLN A 404 -2.05 28.49 -2.74
CA GLN A 404 -0.65 28.21 -3.05
C GLN A 404 0.24 29.47 -2.92
N LYS A 405 -0.22 30.60 -3.47
CA LYS A 405 0.56 31.84 -3.70
C LYS A 405 0.43 32.91 -2.60
N MET A 406 -0.49 32.76 -1.63
CA MET A 406 -0.56 33.62 -0.43
C MET A 406 -0.88 35.11 -0.70
N ALA A 407 -1.58 35.39 -1.80
CA ALA A 407 -2.15 36.70 -2.11
C ALA A 407 -3.69 36.63 -2.03
N ASP A 408 -4.27 37.57 -1.27
CA ASP A 408 -5.71 37.90 -1.15
C ASP A 408 -6.72 36.74 -0.96
N VAL A 409 -7.00 36.44 0.31
CA VAL A 409 -8.04 35.50 0.79
C VAL A 409 -9.50 35.99 0.53
N LYS A 410 -9.71 36.95 -0.39
CA LYS A 410 -11.00 37.65 -0.59
C LYS A 410 -11.82 37.18 -1.80
N VAL A 411 -11.35 36.23 -2.60
CA VAL A 411 -12.08 35.74 -3.80
C VAL A 411 -12.57 34.28 -3.66
N ALA A 412 -11.95 33.45 -2.82
CA ALA A 412 -12.36 32.06 -2.55
C ALA A 412 -13.78 31.86 -1.96
N THR A 413 -14.51 32.93 -1.64
CA THR A 413 -15.78 32.90 -0.89
C THR A 413 -17.06 32.74 -1.73
N GLN A 414 -16.98 32.48 -3.04
CA GLN A 414 -18.15 32.58 -3.95
C GLN A 414 -18.52 31.33 -4.77
N LYS A 415 -18.34 30.13 -4.21
CA LYS A 415 -19.18 28.96 -4.54
C LYS A 415 -19.70 28.32 -3.25
N SER A 416 -20.94 28.61 -2.89
CA SER A 416 -21.64 27.85 -1.85
C SER A 416 -21.70 26.37 -2.26
N PHE A 417 -21.37 25.48 -1.32
CA PHE A 417 -21.37 24.04 -1.56
C PHE A 417 -22.81 23.54 -1.80
N VAL A 418 -23.19 23.38 -3.07
CA VAL A 418 -24.47 22.76 -3.41
C VAL A 418 -24.32 21.24 -3.39
N ARG A 419 -25.21 20.58 -2.64
CA ARG A 419 -25.38 19.12 -2.55
C ARG A 419 -25.95 18.59 -3.88
N ASN A 420 -25.19 18.67 -4.96
CA ASN A 420 -25.66 18.47 -6.34
C ASN A 420 -26.05 17.03 -6.72
N THR A 421 -25.93 16.07 -5.81
CA THR A 421 -26.39 14.69 -6.02
C THR A 421 -27.04 14.17 -4.75
N VAL A 422 -28.32 13.83 -4.82
CA VAL A 422 -29.01 12.99 -3.82
C VAL A 422 -28.46 11.56 -3.98
N PRO A 423 -28.04 10.87 -2.91
CA PRO A 423 -27.58 9.48 -2.98
C PRO A 423 -28.65 8.56 -3.59
N TRP A 424 -28.24 7.58 -4.40
CA TRP A 424 -29.17 6.73 -5.17
C TRP A 424 -30.20 5.97 -4.31
N TYR A 425 -29.87 5.74 -3.04
CA TYR A 425 -30.71 5.04 -2.06
C TYR A 425 -31.73 5.95 -1.34
N GLU A 426 -31.60 7.29 -1.46
CA GLU A 426 -32.58 8.26 -0.92
C GLU A 426 -33.77 8.47 -1.88
N HIS A 427 -33.68 8.03 -3.14
CA HIS A 427 -34.83 8.03 -4.05
C HIS A 427 -35.92 7.03 -3.58
N PRO A 428 -37.19 7.47 -3.40
CA PRO A 428 -38.25 6.66 -2.78
C PRO A 428 -38.46 5.28 -3.39
N GLU A 429 -38.37 5.17 -4.72
CA GLU A 429 -38.64 3.93 -5.46
C GLU A 429 -37.48 2.92 -5.43
N THR A 430 -36.25 3.35 -5.14
CA THR A 430 -35.07 2.49 -5.30
C THR A 430 -35.07 1.32 -4.32
N ILE A 431 -35.34 1.56 -3.03
CA ILE A 431 -35.33 0.50 -2.01
C ILE A 431 -36.49 -0.49 -2.20
N PRO A 432 -37.75 -0.08 -2.48
CA PRO A 432 -38.81 -0.98 -2.90
C PRO A 432 -38.44 -1.82 -4.13
N ALA A 433 -37.90 -1.20 -5.19
CA ALA A 433 -37.49 -1.90 -6.40
C ALA A 433 -36.38 -2.93 -6.14
N MET A 434 -35.38 -2.61 -5.31
CA MET A 434 -34.34 -3.56 -4.91
C MET A 434 -34.88 -4.75 -4.10
N ARG A 435 -35.85 -4.52 -3.20
CA ARG A 435 -36.52 -5.61 -2.46
C ARG A 435 -37.28 -6.54 -3.39
N ALA A 436 -38.04 -5.99 -4.33
CA ALA A 436 -38.74 -6.78 -5.35
C ALA A 436 -37.75 -7.56 -6.25
N CYS A 437 -36.65 -6.92 -6.67
CA CYS A 437 -35.56 -7.54 -7.43
C CYS A 437 -34.94 -8.72 -6.67
N LEU A 438 -34.67 -8.57 -5.37
CA LEU A 438 -34.12 -9.63 -4.52
C LEU A 438 -35.07 -10.85 -4.42
N THR A 439 -36.37 -10.62 -4.20
CA THR A 439 -37.39 -11.67 -4.18
C THR A 439 -37.46 -12.42 -5.51
N HIS A 440 -37.47 -11.69 -6.63
CA HIS A 440 -37.40 -12.28 -7.97
C HIS A 440 -36.11 -13.08 -8.19
N PHE A 441 -34.98 -12.62 -7.65
CA PHE A 441 -33.69 -13.29 -7.81
C PHE A 441 -33.65 -14.63 -7.07
N PHE A 442 -34.23 -14.74 -5.87
CA PHE A 442 -34.36 -16.03 -5.19
C PHE A 442 -35.19 -17.05 -6.00
N VAL A 443 -36.25 -16.61 -6.69
CA VAL A 443 -37.03 -17.47 -7.60
C VAL A 443 -36.17 -17.95 -8.78
N VAL A 444 -35.36 -17.07 -9.37
CA VAL A 444 -34.44 -17.44 -10.46
C VAL A 444 -33.33 -18.37 -9.97
N LYS A 445 -32.73 -18.08 -8.82
CA LYS A 445 -31.69 -18.90 -8.19
C LYS A 445 -32.20 -20.31 -7.88
N GLY A 446 -33.41 -20.45 -7.34
CA GLY A 446 -34.05 -21.76 -7.13
C GLY A 446 -34.37 -22.55 -8.42
N ARG A 447 -34.35 -21.90 -9.60
CA ARG A 447 -34.37 -22.58 -10.91
C ARG A 447 -32.96 -22.95 -11.39
N CYS A 448 -31.95 -22.17 -11.03
CA CYS A 448 -30.54 -22.49 -11.31
C CYS A 448 -30.07 -23.70 -10.49
N ASP A 449 -30.39 -23.76 -9.19
CA ASP A 449 -29.99 -24.87 -8.30
C ASP A 449 -30.43 -26.27 -8.78
N LYS A 450 -31.42 -26.36 -9.68
CA LYS A 450 -31.95 -27.60 -10.25
C LYS A 450 -31.16 -28.14 -11.46
N ASN A 451 -30.18 -27.40 -11.97
CA ASN A 451 -29.36 -27.82 -13.11
C ASN A 451 -27.89 -27.49 -12.86
N SER A 452 -27.00 -28.49 -12.89
CA SER A 452 -25.55 -28.31 -12.69
C SER A 452 -24.88 -27.45 -13.76
N LEU A 453 -25.52 -27.24 -14.92
CA LEU A 453 -25.07 -26.34 -15.98
C LEU A 453 -25.54 -24.88 -15.75
N HIS A 454 -26.33 -24.60 -14.71
CA HIS A 454 -26.76 -23.25 -14.36
C HIS A 454 -26.01 -22.77 -13.10
N THR A 455 -25.80 -21.46 -12.98
CA THR A 455 -25.30 -20.85 -11.74
C THR A 455 -25.95 -19.50 -11.45
N ALA A 456 -25.98 -19.13 -10.18
CA ALA A 456 -26.37 -17.80 -9.71
C ALA A 456 -25.16 -17.09 -9.07
N LEU A 457 -25.02 -15.78 -9.28
CA LEU A 457 -23.96 -14.96 -8.69
C LEU A 457 -24.42 -13.52 -8.43
N ILE A 458 -23.61 -12.77 -7.68
CA ILE A 458 -23.80 -11.34 -7.40
C ILE A 458 -22.66 -10.56 -8.06
N SER A 459 -22.95 -9.43 -8.69
CA SER A 459 -21.93 -8.53 -9.25
C SER A 459 -22.33 -7.05 -9.20
N PHE A 460 -21.43 -6.20 -9.65
CA PHE A 460 -21.56 -4.74 -9.68
C PHE A 460 -21.42 -4.32 -11.14
N VAL A 461 -22.55 -4.19 -11.83
CA VAL A 461 -22.61 -3.86 -13.26
C VAL A 461 -23.58 -2.72 -13.41
N SER A 462 -23.02 -1.55 -13.67
CA SER A 462 -23.73 -0.28 -13.63
C SER A 462 -24.77 -0.17 -14.73
N ASP A 463 -25.88 0.48 -14.40
CA ASP A 463 -27.01 0.66 -15.30
C ASP A 463 -27.79 1.91 -14.90
N THR A 464 -27.64 2.98 -15.69
CA THR A 464 -28.32 4.26 -15.41
C THR A 464 -29.82 4.21 -15.69
N SER A 465 -30.30 3.19 -16.42
CA SER A 465 -31.73 3.01 -16.71
C SER A 465 -32.48 2.31 -15.58
N TYR A 466 -31.78 1.68 -14.62
CA TYR A 466 -32.38 0.94 -13.51
C TYR A 466 -31.66 1.22 -12.20
N LEU A 467 -32.22 2.08 -11.35
CA LEU A 467 -31.62 2.42 -10.05
C LEU A 467 -31.65 1.23 -9.06
N GLY A 468 -30.61 1.15 -8.22
CA GLY A 468 -30.43 0.15 -7.17
C GLY A 468 -29.91 -1.20 -7.68
N SER A 469 -30.78 -2.01 -8.32
CA SER A 469 -30.39 -3.35 -8.77
C SER A 469 -31.21 -3.92 -9.94
N SER A 470 -30.64 -4.89 -10.64
CA SER A 470 -31.31 -5.66 -11.71
C SER A 470 -30.91 -7.15 -11.70
N ILE A 471 -31.76 -8.01 -12.28
CA ILE A 471 -31.41 -9.41 -12.57
C ILE A 471 -31.00 -9.50 -14.04
N ARG A 472 -29.75 -9.86 -14.28
CA ARG A 472 -29.21 -10.12 -15.62
C ARG A 472 -29.14 -11.63 -15.85
N VAL A 473 -29.72 -12.12 -16.94
CA VAL A 473 -29.65 -13.53 -17.33
C VAL A 473 -28.82 -13.66 -18.59
N TYR A 474 -27.74 -14.44 -18.49
CA TYR A 474 -26.91 -14.83 -19.61
C TYR A 474 -27.24 -16.25 -20.01
N ARG A 475 -27.35 -16.52 -21.30
CA ARG A 475 -27.37 -17.88 -21.86
C ARG A 475 -26.22 -18.02 -22.86
N ASN A 476 -25.47 -19.10 -22.73
CA ASN A 476 -24.32 -19.37 -23.58
C ASN A 476 -23.28 -18.22 -23.65
N GLY A 477 -23.13 -17.48 -22.55
CA GLY A 477 -22.25 -16.32 -22.43
C GLY A 477 -22.77 -15.01 -23.03
N ALA A 478 -23.90 -15.03 -23.76
CA ALA A 478 -24.59 -13.85 -24.24
C ALA A 478 -25.63 -13.37 -23.20
N CYS A 479 -25.73 -12.06 -22.97
CA CYS A 479 -26.80 -11.50 -22.14
C CYS A 479 -28.12 -11.59 -22.93
N ILE A 480 -29.07 -12.41 -22.48
CA ILE A 480 -30.37 -12.57 -23.14
C ILE A 480 -31.47 -11.72 -22.51
N ASN A 481 -31.30 -11.28 -21.26
CA ASN A 481 -32.20 -10.33 -20.62
C ASN A 481 -31.46 -9.55 -19.52
N PRO A 482 -31.24 -8.23 -19.68
CA PRO A 482 -30.59 -7.41 -18.66
C PRO A 482 -31.49 -7.04 -17.46
N HIS A 483 -32.82 -7.21 -17.57
CA HIS A 483 -33.81 -6.83 -16.56
C HIS A 483 -34.85 -7.93 -16.36
N TYR A 484 -34.39 -9.16 -16.14
CA TYR A 484 -35.24 -10.34 -16.07
C TYR A 484 -36.22 -10.25 -14.89
N LYS A 485 -37.51 -10.34 -15.20
CA LYS A 485 -38.58 -10.57 -14.22
C LYS A 485 -39.13 -11.98 -14.45
N PRO A 486 -39.22 -12.84 -13.41
CA PRO A 486 -39.86 -14.15 -13.56
C PRO A 486 -41.35 -13.97 -13.89
N PRO A 487 -41.95 -14.83 -14.73
CA PRO A 487 -43.39 -14.80 -14.96
C PRO A 487 -44.15 -15.00 -13.64
N ASN A 488 -45.17 -14.17 -13.38
CA ASN A 488 -46.02 -14.30 -12.20
C ASN A 488 -46.67 -15.69 -12.17
N THR A 489 -46.42 -16.45 -11.10
CA THR A 489 -47.16 -17.68 -10.80
C THR A 489 -48.52 -17.34 -10.16
N GLN A 490 -49.38 -16.66 -10.92
CA GLN A 490 -50.82 -16.64 -10.66
C GLN A 490 -51.47 -17.64 -11.60
N LYS A 491 -52.22 -18.59 -11.03
CA LYS A 491 -52.97 -19.60 -11.78
C LYS A 491 -53.97 -18.92 -12.70
N GLN A 492 -54.18 -19.50 -13.87
CA GLN A 492 -55.40 -19.27 -14.65
C GLN A 492 -56.62 -19.58 -13.77
N SER A 493 -57.46 -18.58 -13.57
CA SER A 493 -58.84 -18.72 -13.11
C SER A 493 -59.65 -17.67 -13.83
N GLY A 494 -60.32 -18.07 -14.91
CA GLY A 494 -61.05 -17.13 -15.75
C GLY A 494 -62.34 -16.64 -15.09
N ARG A 495 -62.67 -15.37 -15.35
CA ARG A 495 -64.05 -14.93 -15.57
C ARG A 495 -64.04 -13.70 -16.48
N ALA A 496 -65.09 -13.55 -17.28
CA ALA A 496 -65.13 -12.62 -18.41
C ALA A 496 -66.22 -11.56 -18.23
N ILE A 497 -65.97 -10.36 -18.80
CA ILE A 497 -66.96 -9.33 -19.22
C ILE A 497 -67.65 -8.64 -18.00
N VAL A 498 -67.85 -7.32 -17.93
CA VAL A 498 -68.58 -6.42 -18.85
C VAL A 498 -67.94 -5.03 -18.98
N ASP A 499 -68.15 -4.39 -20.13
CA ASP A 499 -67.94 -2.95 -20.42
C ASP A 499 -68.86 -2.03 -19.59
N ASP A 500 -68.49 -0.75 -19.45
CA ASP A 500 -69.32 0.39 -19.90
C ASP A 500 -68.61 1.77 -19.74
N GLY A 501 -68.98 2.75 -20.57
CA GLY A 501 -69.03 4.16 -20.14
C GLY A 501 -68.01 5.19 -20.69
N CYS A 502 -68.38 5.84 -21.80
CA CYS A 502 -67.86 7.09 -22.39
C CYS A 502 -67.41 8.21 -21.40
N THR A 503 -66.50 9.13 -21.76
CA THR A 503 -66.87 10.39 -22.49
C THR A 503 -65.67 11.22 -23.00
N ASN A 504 -65.98 12.15 -23.92
CA ASN A 504 -65.10 13.09 -24.65
C ASN A 504 -64.52 14.23 -23.75
N ALA A 505 -63.70 15.22 -24.17
CA ALA A 505 -63.38 15.73 -25.51
C ALA A 505 -62.06 16.56 -25.55
N ASN A 506 -61.57 16.77 -26.79
CA ASN A 506 -60.91 17.94 -27.43
C ASN A 506 -60.53 19.18 -26.55
N GLY A 507 -59.46 19.93 -26.87
CA GLY A 507 -58.49 19.78 -27.96
C GLY A 507 -57.57 21.01 -28.15
N ASP A 508 -56.64 20.84 -29.10
CA ASP A 508 -55.89 21.78 -29.96
C ASP A 508 -55.39 23.21 -29.58
N HIS A 509 -54.20 23.46 -30.15
CA HIS A 509 -53.61 24.71 -30.67
C HIS A 509 -52.92 25.78 -29.78
N SER A 510 -51.76 26.19 -30.33
CA SER A 510 -50.82 27.28 -30.04
C SER A 510 -50.83 28.28 -31.24
N PRO A 511 -49.95 29.32 -31.39
CA PRO A 511 -49.07 30.08 -30.48
C PRO A 511 -49.22 31.64 -30.65
N GLU A 512 -48.13 32.42 -30.45
CA GLU A 512 -47.87 33.86 -30.76
C GLU A 512 -48.29 34.92 -29.71
N GLU A 513 -47.34 35.64 -29.07
CA GLU A 513 -46.73 36.98 -29.39
C GLU A 513 -47.70 38.17 -29.04
N ASP A 514 -47.33 39.33 -28.45
CA ASP A 514 -46.18 40.22 -28.70
C ASP A 514 -46.13 41.45 -27.72
N GLN A 515 -45.02 42.22 -27.71
CA GLN A 515 -44.84 43.65 -27.27
C GLN A 515 -45.10 44.05 -25.76
N PHE A 516 -44.43 45.05 -25.14
CA PHE A 516 -44.23 46.46 -25.55
C PHE A 516 -42.96 47.17 -24.99
N ARG A 517 -42.64 48.36 -25.55
CA ARG A 517 -41.48 49.24 -25.28
C ARG A 517 -41.70 50.25 -24.12
N GLN A 518 -40.61 50.78 -23.51
CA GLN A 518 -40.15 52.19 -23.65
C GLN A 518 -38.89 52.55 -22.80
N ASN A 519 -38.25 53.68 -23.13
CA ASN A 519 -36.93 54.22 -22.70
C ASN A 519 -37.16 55.61 -22.02
N PRO A 520 -36.19 56.55 -21.75
CA PRO A 520 -34.70 56.55 -21.78
C PRO A 520 -34.03 57.35 -20.60
N ILE A 521 -32.77 57.82 -20.80
CA ILE A 521 -32.00 58.91 -20.11
C ILE A 521 -31.12 58.45 -18.90
N ALA A 522 -29.82 58.83 -18.72
CA ALA A 522 -28.87 59.65 -19.51
C ALA A 522 -27.35 59.39 -19.22
N ASP A 523 -26.52 59.59 -20.26
CA ASP A 523 -25.32 60.46 -20.36
C ASP A 523 -24.16 60.43 -19.30
N ARG A 524 -22.96 59.93 -19.66
CA ARG A 524 -21.72 60.72 -20.02
C ARG A 524 -20.38 59.95 -19.99
N HIS A 525 -19.59 60.10 -21.07
CA HIS A 525 -18.10 60.19 -21.26
C HIS A 525 -17.08 59.43 -20.36
N ALA A 526 -15.83 59.13 -20.77
CA ALA A 526 -15.16 58.92 -22.07
C ALA A 526 -13.69 58.43 -21.85
N GLU A 527 -13.14 57.71 -22.83
CA GLU A 527 -11.71 57.62 -23.25
C GLU A 527 -10.54 57.24 -22.28
N LEU A 528 -10.03 56.01 -22.47
CA LEU A 528 -8.72 55.65 -23.08
C LEU A 528 -7.37 56.34 -22.69
N TYR A 529 -6.39 55.44 -22.51
CA TYR A 529 -4.95 55.46 -22.88
C TYR A 529 -3.81 55.80 -21.88
N LEU A 530 -2.87 54.82 -21.85
CA LEU A 530 -1.40 54.91 -21.77
C LEU A 530 -0.66 55.09 -20.42
N VAL A 531 0.58 54.59 -20.47
CA VAL A 531 1.64 54.37 -19.45
C VAL A 531 2.99 54.65 -20.18
N PRO A 532 4.21 54.61 -19.60
CA PRO A 532 4.79 54.91 -18.27
C PRO A 532 5.79 56.10 -18.47
N PRO A 533 7.06 56.19 -17.96
CA PRO A 533 7.77 55.57 -16.82
C PRO A 533 8.60 56.54 -15.94
N GLY A 534 9.21 55.98 -14.88
CA GLY A 534 10.53 56.45 -14.42
C GLY A 534 10.83 56.31 -12.92
N ARG A 535 11.78 55.43 -12.56
CA ARG A 535 12.78 55.75 -11.52
C ARG A 535 14.05 54.92 -11.64
N VAL A 536 15.12 55.49 -11.09
CA VAL A 536 16.54 55.20 -11.35
C VAL A 536 17.14 54.32 -10.25
N GLU A 537 18.17 53.55 -10.61
CA GLU A 537 18.99 52.73 -9.72
C GLU A 537 19.94 53.59 -8.88
N GLU A 538 20.30 53.14 -7.67
CA GLU A 538 21.52 53.60 -7.02
C GLU A 538 22.16 52.43 -6.25
N GLU A 539 23.35 52.01 -6.68
CA GLU A 539 24.22 51.12 -5.92
C GLU A 539 24.90 51.92 -4.80
N SER A 540 25.19 51.28 -3.66
CA SER A 540 26.31 51.70 -2.82
C SER A 540 27.06 50.49 -2.29
N GLN A 541 28.33 50.40 -2.70
CA GLN A 541 29.31 49.48 -2.12
C GLN A 541 29.71 49.98 -0.74
N ASN A 542 29.98 49.08 0.21
CA ASN A 542 30.87 49.44 1.32
C ASN A 542 31.66 48.23 1.81
N THR A 543 32.97 48.40 1.88
CA THR A 543 33.96 47.40 2.29
C THR A 543 34.33 47.59 3.76
N SER A 544 34.33 46.52 4.56
CA SER A 544 35.02 46.52 5.86
C SER A 544 35.54 45.14 6.26
N THR A 545 36.87 45.06 6.28
CA THR A 545 37.77 44.18 7.06
C THR A 545 37.13 43.13 7.99
N GLU A 546 37.44 41.86 7.72
CA GLU A 546 37.18 40.74 8.63
C GLU A 546 37.98 40.88 9.94
N THR A 547 37.33 40.60 11.07
CA THR A 547 38.00 40.24 12.33
C THR A 547 37.49 38.87 12.75
N SER A 548 38.39 37.89 12.83
CA SER A 548 38.03 36.48 13.00
C SER A 548 37.56 36.19 14.43
N VAL A 549 36.29 35.74 14.58
CA VAL A 549 35.71 35.31 15.86
C VAL A 549 34.82 34.09 15.67
N THR A 550 35.05 33.07 16.51
CA THR A 550 34.28 31.83 16.72
C THR A 550 32.86 31.81 16.16
N LYS A 551 32.64 31.00 15.12
CA LYS A 551 31.29 30.52 14.74
C LYS A 551 31.02 29.14 15.40
N VAL A 552 29.75 28.75 15.48
CA VAL A 552 29.34 27.37 15.83
C VAL A 552 28.30 26.87 14.83
N MET A 553 28.41 25.61 14.43
CA MET A 553 27.60 24.99 13.38
C MET A 553 26.32 24.35 13.93
N HIS A 554 25.17 24.93 13.59
CA HIS A 554 23.88 24.32 13.90
C HIS A 554 23.11 23.83 12.66
N SER A 555 22.96 22.52 12.56
CA SER A 555 22.30 21.83 11.45
C SER A 555 20.79 22.08 11.38
N ASP A 556 20.30 22.46 10.20
CA ASP A 556 18.88 22.67 9.92
C ASP A 556 18.19 21.41 9.36
N ARG A 557 18.96 20.45 8.82
CA ARG A 557 18.45 19.28 8.09
C ARG A 557 19.04 17.97 8.58
N GLN A 558 18.22 16.91 8.58
CA GLN A 558 18.61 15.53 8.85
C GLN A 558 18.18 14.62 7.70
N ILE A 559 19.02 13.64 7.32
CA ILE A 559 18.69 12.64 6.29
C ILE A 559 19.18 11.23 6.67
N ALA A 560 18.53 10.20 6.12
CA ALA A 560 18.96 8.81 6.25
C ALA A 560 20.22 8.54 5.41
N ALA A 561 21.16 7.78 5.96
CA ALA A 561 22.43 7.47 5.31
C ALA A 561 22.27 6.42 4.19
N LEU A 562 21.37 5.45 4.35
CA LEU A 562 21.03 4.42 3.34
C LEU A 562 22.23 3.57 2.87
N GLY A 563 23.06 3.15 3.82
CA GLY A 563 24.27 2.34 3.58
C GLY A 563 25.49 3.15 3.12
N ARG A 564 25.33 4.42 2.73
CA ARG A 564 26.43 5.27 2.25
C ARG A 564 27.47 5.51 3.36
N PRO A 565 28.78 5.51 3.05
CA PRO A 565 29.86 5.64 4.04
C PRO A 565 30.09 7.11 4.46
N LEU A 566 29.21 7.62 5.32
CA LEU A 566 29.18 9.03 5.72
C LEU A 566 29.90 9.33 7.05
N HIS A 567 30.70 10.41 7.08
CA HIS A 567 31.32 10.92 8.30
C HIS A 567 31.18 12.46 8.40
N PRO A 568 31.35 13.05 9.60
CA PRO A 568 31.43 14.51 9.73
C PRO A 568 32.59 15.07 8.89
N GLY A 569 32.42 16.28 8.37
CA GLY A 569 33.33 16.94 7.43
C GLY A 569 33.04 16.69 5.95
N MET A 570 32.29 15.63 5.61
CA MET A 570 31.91 15.35 4.22
C MET A 570 30.99 16.43 3.64
N LEU A 571 31.19 16.78 2.38
CA LEU A 571 30.35 17.72 1.65
C LEU A 571 29.16 17.02 0.97
N TYR A 572 28.02 17.73 0.93
CA TYR A 572 26.75 17.22 0.42
C TYR A 572 26.06 18.23 -0.51
N ASN A 573 25.46 17.75 -1.59
CA ASN A 573 24.62 18.53 -2.48
C ASN A 573 23.16 18.07 -2.34
N ALA A 574 22.36 18.86 -1.63
CA ALA A 574 20.95 18.57 -1.36
C ALA A 574 20.03 18.71 -2.59
N ARG A 575 20.53 19.25 -3.71
CA ARG A 575 19.76 19.35 -4.96
C ARG A 575 19.66 17.99 -5.65
N ASN A 576 20.77 17.25 -5.72
CA ASN A 576 20.84 15.92 -6.34
C ASN A 576 20.99 14.76 -5.33
N ASP A 577 21.05 15.06 -4.03
CA ASP A 577 21.26 14.12 -2.92
C ASP A 577 22.55 13.28 -2.99
N THR A 578 23.62 13.89 -3.52
CA THR A 578 24.96 13.29 -3.64
C THR A 578 25.94 13.82 -2.60
N PHE A 579 26.90 12.99 -2.20
CA PHE A 579 28.05 13.37 -1.37
C PHE A 579 29.29 13.54 -2.24
N ILE A 580 30.18 14.46 -1.88
CA ILE A 580 31.46 14.67 -2.56
C ILE A 580 32.54 13.87 -1.81
N PRO A 581 33.11 12.81 -2.40
CA PRO A 581 34.18 12.04 -1.77
C PRO A 581 35.52 12.80 -1.84
N GLY A 582 36.39 12.55 -0.87
CA GLY A 582 37.80 13.00 -0.90
C GLY A 582 38.05 14.48 -0.64
N VAL A 583 37.02 15.31 -0.44
CA VAL A 583 37.17 16.74 -0.11
C VAL A 583 36.39 17.08 1.17
N THR A 584 37.10 17.63 2.15
CA THR A 584 36.54 18.15 3.40
C THR A 584 36.86 19.64 3.53
N LEU A 585 36.05 20.39 4.29
CA LEU A 585 36.36 21.81 4.55
C LEU A 585 37.57 22.00 5.47
N TRP A 586 37.82 21.04 6.36
CA TRP A 586 38.82 21.13 7.43
C TRP A 586 39.74 19.91 7.43
N SER A 587 40.87 20.05 8.11
CA SER A 587 41.79 18.93 8.33
C SER A 587 41.19 17.89 9.30
N ASP A 588 41.59 16.64 9.14
CA ASP A 588 41.25 15.56 10.08
C ASP A 588 41.73 15.85 11.50
N GLU A 589 42.83 16.59 11.66
CA GLU A 589 43.39 16.97 12.95
C GLU A 589 42.50 17.97 13.68
N ASP A 590 42.01 18.99 12.97
CA ASP A 590 41.13 20.01 13.53
C ASP A 590 39.75 19.42 13.85
N MET A 591 39.20 18.61 12.93
CA MET A 591 37.95 17.88 13.19
C MET A 591 38.03 16.97 14.41
N LYS A 592 39.18 16.30 14.65
CA LYS A 592 39.38 15.47 15.85
C LYS A 592 39.39 16.28 17.14
N LYS A 593 39.97 17.50 17.15
CA LYS A 593 39.98 18.39 18.33
C LYS A 593 38.57 18.78 18.78
N VAL A 594 37.66 19.02 17.83
CA VAL A 594 36.29 19.49 18.09
C VAL A 594 35.23 18.39 18.06
N MET A 595 35.62 17.13 17.90
CA MET A 595 34.73 15.97 17.80
C MET A 595 34.21 15.55 19.19
N LYS A 596 32.89 15.57 19.37
CA LYS A 596 32.24 14.99 20.55
C LYS A 596 31.56 13.68 20.19
N ILE A 597 31.90 12.63 20.94
CA ILE A 597 31.32 11.29 20.80
C ILE A 597 30.42 11.02 22.00
N ARG A 598 29.19 10.55 21.75
CA ARG A 598 28.21 10.19 22.78
C ARG A 598 27.66 8.79 22.50
N GLY A 599 27.49 7.96 23.53
CA GLY A 599 26.84 6.65 23.38
C GLY A 599 25.33 6.81 23.20
N HIS A 600 24.79 6.30 22.09
CA HIS A 600 23.38 6.39 21.70
C HIS A 600 22.86 4.97 21.43
N GLN A 601 22.72 4.18 22.49
CA GLN A 601 22.26 2.80 22.43
C GLN A 601 20.74 2.71 22.48
N ASN A 602 20.13 2.22 21.40
CA ASN A 602 18.70 1.93 21.32
C ASN A 602 18.46 0.81 20.30
N THR A 603 17.74 -0.23 20.71
CA THR A 603 17.41 -1.41 19.90
C THR A 603 15.91 -1.50 19.69
N SER A 604 15.51 -1.69 18.44
CA SER A 604 14.10 -1.72 18.02
C SER A 604 13.87 -2.79 16.95
N PHE A 605 12.64 -3.30 16.90
CA PHE A 605 12.21 -4.25 15.88
C PHE A 605 10.78 -3.93 15.41
N ASP A 606 10.46 -4.31 14.17
CA ASP A 606 9.09 -4.24 13.64
C ASP A 606 8.82 -5.48 12.78
N VAL A 607 7.56 -5.91 12.71
CA VAL A 607 7.11 -7.02 11.87
C VAL A 607 5.95 -6.54 11.02
N THR A 608 6.19 -6.43 9.71
CA THR A 608 5.19 -5.93 8.76
C THR A 608 4.84 -6.93 7.68
N ALA A 609 3.57 -6.96 7.30
CA ALA A 609 3.06 -7.76 6.19
C ALA A 609 2.78 -6.86 4.95
N SER A 610 3.56 -5.79 4.76
CA SER A 610 3.34 -4.78 3.72
C SER A 610 4.64 -4.46 2.99
N ASP A 611 4.69 -4.80 1.70
CA ASP A 611 5.83 -4.52 0.80
C ASP A 611 5.72 -3.15 0.09
N SER A 612 4.68 -2.37 0.41
CA SER A 612 4.46 -1.05 -0.21
C SER A 612 5.60 -0.08 0.10
N MET A 613 5.95 0.74 -0.89
CA MET A 613 7.05 1.70 -0.81
C MET A 613 6.93 2.60 0.42
N LYS A 614 5.72 3.11 0.66
CA LYS A 614 5.34 3.90 1.85
C LYS A 614 5.74 3.26 3.18
N LYS A 615 5.59 1.93 3.31
CA LYS A 615 5.97 1.20 4.53
C LYS A 615 7.48 0.99 4.58
N LYS A 616 8.12 0.60 3.47
CA LYS A 616 9.58 0.47 3.42
C LYS A 616 10.31 1.76 3.78
N THR A 617 9.90 2.88 3.20
CA THR A 617 10.50 4.20 3.49
C THR A 617 10.22 4.67 4.91
N LYS A 618 9.10 4.24 5.52
CA LYS A 618 8.81 4.51 6.94
C LYS A 618 9.70 3.68 7.88
N LEU A 619 10.01 2.43 7.52
CA LEU A 619 10.91 1.57 8.33
C LEU A 619 12.32 2.18 8.38
N LEU A 620 12.82 2.67 7.25
CA LEU A 620 14.16 3.28 7.06
C LEU A 620 14.26 4.77 7.46
N ASP A 621 13.25 5.36 8.12
CA ASP A 621 13.16 6.81 8.46
C ASP A 621 13.46 7.78 7.29
N ILE A 622 13.03 7.43 6.07
CA ILE A 622 13.29 8.20 4.85
C ILE A 622 12.30 9.37 4.74
N SER A 623 12.85 10.59 4.64
CA SER A 623 12.07 11.81 4.44
C SER A 623 11.38 11.84 3.07
N ALA A 624 10.33 12.66 2.92
CA ALA A 624 9.62 12.78 1.65
C ALA A 624 10.54 13.24 0.50
N THR A 625 11.42 14.21 0.74
CA THR A 625 12.39 14.68 -0.25
C THR A 625 13.35 13.57 -0.69
N LEU A 626 13.94 12.84 0.26
CA LEU A 626 14.89 11.76 -0.04
C LEU A 626 14.19 10.58 -0.74
N LYS A 627 12.93 10.29 -0.38
CA LYS A 627 12.08 9.33 -1.09
C LYS A 627 11.85 9.73 -2.55
N CYS A 628 11.58 11.00 -2.82
CA CYS A 628 11.44 11.51 -4.18
C CYS A 628 12.70 11.23 -5.02
N SER A 629 13.87 11.49 -4.44
CA SER A 629 15.18 11.26 -5.05
C SER A 629 15.46 9.78 -5.32
N PHE A 630 15.12 8.91 -4.36
CA PHE A 630 15.18 7.46 -4.58
C PHE A 630 14.27 7.02 -5.73
N LEU A 631 13.01 7.46 -5.76
CA LEU A 631 12.06 7.13 -6.84
C LEU A 631 12.55 7.62 -8.21
N ALA A 632 13.25 8.76 -8.26
CA ALA A 632 13.88 9.33 -9.45
C ALA A 632 15.22 8.67 -9.85
N GLY A 633 15.84 7.84 -9.01
CA GLY A 633 17.16 7.26 -9.28
C GLY A 633 18.33 8.24 -9.10
N LEU A 634 18.19 9.18 -8.16
CA LEU A 634 19.27 10.08 -7.69
C LEU A 634 20.09 9.44 -6.56
N VAL A 635 19.53 8.50 -5.81
CA VAL A 635 20.14 7.90 -4.61
C VAL A 635 20.59 6.47 -4.90
N THR A 636 21.85 6.14 -4.59
CA THR A 636 22.36 4.76 -4.52
C THR A 636 22.02 4.14 -3.17
N LEU A 637 21.75 2.83 -3.16
CA LEU A 637 21.37 2.06 -1.97
C LEU A 637 22.40 0.98 -1.70
N GLU A 638 22.86 0.90 -0.46
CA GLU A 638 23.81 -0.12 0.00
C GLU A 638 23.32 -0.76 1.32
N GLY A 639 23.92 -1.90 1.70
CA GLY A 639 23.62 -2.60 2.95
C GLY A 639 22.12 -2.91 3.13
N SER A 640 21.60 -2.58 4.31
CA SER A 640 20.19 -2.73 4.69
C SER A 640 19.21 -1.99 3.76
N ALA A 641 19.62 -0.85 3.19
CA ALA A 641 18.75 -0.02 2.36
C ALA A 641 18.37 -0.68 1.03
N SER A 642 19.15 -1.67 0.57
CA SER A 642 18.84 -2.51 -0.60
C SER A 642 17.45 -3.21 -0.51
N PHE A 643 16.91 -3.35 0.71
CA PHE A 643 15.53 -3.80 0.95
C PHE A 643 14.47 -2.99 0.17
N LEU A 644 14.71 -1.71 -0.15
CA LEU A 644 13.77 -0.90 -0.95
C LEU A 644 13.49 -1.54 -2.32
N ASP A 645 14.53 -2.03 -2.99
CA ASP A 645 14.47 -2.56 -4.36
C ASP A 645 14.00 -4.02 -4.44
N ASP A 646 14.12 -4.82 -3.36
CA ASP A 646 13.53 -6.17 -3.31
C ASP A 646 12.01 -6.10 -3.21
N ARG A 647 11.33 -5.99 -4.35
CA ARG A 647 9.86 -5.91 -4.45
C ARG A 647 9.25 -7.28 -4.78
N LEU A 648 7.96 -7.45 -4.48
CA LEU A 648 7.19 -8.63 -4.92
C LEU A 648 7.33 -8.89 -6.44
N SER A 649 7.38 -10.18 -6.80
CA SER A 649 7.54 -10.64 -8.19
C SER A 649 6.24 -11.13 -8.82
N SER A 650 5.29 -11.57 -8.00
CA SER A 650 4.02 -12.16 -8.40
C SER A 650 2.89 -11.69 -7.47
N SER A 651 1.70 -11.55 -8.03
CA SER A 651 0.47 -11.27 -7.28
C SER A 651 0.05 -12.40 -6.33
N ARG A 652 0.60 -13.62 -6.47
CA ARG A 652 0.39 -14.76 -5.56
C ARG A 652 1.41 -14.82 -4.41
N GLN A 653 2.48 -14.04 -4.49
CA GLN A 653 3.51 -14.01 -3.45
C GLN A 653 2.95 -13.32 -2.19
N CYS A 654 3.13 -13.97 -1.05
CA CYS A 654 2.80 -13.50 0.28
C CYS A 654 4.08 -13.22 1.03
N ARG A 655 4.20 -12.03 1.61
CA ARG A 655 5.42 -11.53 2.24
C ARG A 655 5.17 -10.97 3.63
N VAL A 656 6.10 -11.26 4.52
CA VAL A 656 6.25 -10.60 5.82
C VAL A 656 7.73 -10.29 6.04
N THR A 657 8.02 -9.08 6.48
CA THR A 657 9.38 -8.61 6.76
C THR A 657 9.52 -8.33 8.25
N MET A 658 10.59 -8.84 8.85
CA MET A 658 11.05 -8.47 10.18
C MET A 658 12.22 -7.49 10.06
N GLN A 659 12.09 -6.30 10.66
CA GLN A 659 13.16 -5.32 10.82
C GLN A 659 13.85 -5.55 12.17
N TYR A 660 15.17 -5.51 12.17
CA TYR A 660 16.01 -5.32 13.35
C TYR A 660 16.82 -4.03 13.16
N ARG A 661 16.86 -3.17 14.18
CA ARG A 661 17.53 -1.87 14.12
C ARG A 661 18.17 -1.55 15.46
N GLU A 662 19.50 -1.42 15.48
CA GLU A 662 20.27 -1.04 16.66
C GLU A 662 21.11 0.21 16.36
N THR A 663 21.05 1.20 17.24
CA THR A 663 21.93 2.39 17.21
C THR A 663 22.98 2.28 18.30
N THR A 664 24.17 2.83 18.08
CA THR A 664 25.32 2.65 19.00
C THR A 664 25.91 3.97 19.50
N LEU A 665 26.25 4.90 18.61
CA LEU A 665 26.99 6.11 18.95
C LEU A 665 26.66 7.29 18.04
N PHE A 666 26.79 8.49 18.57
CA PHE A 666 26.58 9.77 17.89
C PHE A 666 27.89 10.58 17.92
N LYS A 667 28.35 11.01 16.75
CA LYS A 667 29.55 11.86 16.57
C LYS A 667 29.13 13.22 16.04
N GLU A 668 29.62 14.30 16.64
CA GLU A 668 29.22 15.69 16.36
C GLU A 668 30.45 16.62 16.37
N LEU A 669 30.58 17.50 15.38
CA LEU A 669 31.54 18.61 15.37
C LEU A 669 30.95 19.78 16.16
N VAL A 670 31.65 20.27 17.20
CA VAL A 670 31.06 21.17 18.21
C VAL A 670 31.53 22.64 18.10
N ALA A 671 32.62 22.91 17.37
CA ALA A 671 33.17 24.26 17.17
C ALA A 671 33.67 24.45 15.73
N THR A 672 33.78 25.69 15.25
CA THR A 672 34.08 25.97 13.82
C THR A 672 35.22 26.95 13.58
N ASP A 673 36.03 27.28 14.58
CA ASP A 673 37.33 27.95 14.37
C ASP A 673 38.37 26.95 13.87
N MET A 674 38.02 26.35 12.74
CA MET A 674 38.85 25.47 11.94
C MET A 674 39.04 26.17 10.59
N GLU A 675 40.28 26.45 10.25
CA GLU A 675 40.66 27.07 8.99
C GLU A 675 40.11 26.25 7.81
N VAL A 676 39.36 26.90 6.91
CA VAL A 676 38.84 26.24 5.71
C VAL A 676 39.99 26.02 4.73
N LYS A 677 40.36 24.76 4.50
CA LYS A 677 41.50 24.39 3.63
C LYS A 677 41.21 24.52 2.14
N HIS A 678 39.93 24.53 1.76
CA HIS A 678 39.46 24.54 0.36
C HIS A 678 38.36 25.60 0.11
N PRO A 679 38.64 26.90 0.30
CA PRO A 679 37.64 27.97 0.13
C PRO A 679 37.09 28.07 -1.30
N GLU A 680 37.82 27.58 -2.31
CA GLU A 680 37.37 27.52 -3.70
C GLU A 680 36.09 26.69 -3.88
N ILE A 681 35.79 25.76 -2.98
CA ILE A 681 34.61 24.90 -3.08
C ILE A 681 33.29 25.67 -2.98
N PHE A 682 33.29 26.82 -2.29
CA PHE A 682 32.13 27.70 -2.22
C PHE A 682 31.79 28.31 -3.59
N GLY A 683 32.80 28.55 -4.44
CA GLY A 683 32.61 29.09 -5.79
C GLY A 683 32.24 28.05 -6.86
N LYS A 684 32.57 26.77 -6.65
CA LYS A 684 32.37 25.69 -7.65
C LYS A 684 30.92 25.26 -7.86
N ASN A 685 29.98 25.71 -7.02
CA ASN A 685 28.57 25.32 -7.07
C ASN A 685 28.34 23.79 -6.92
N GLU A 686 29.29 23.04 -6.34
CA GLU A 686 29.28 21.58 -6.27
C GLU A 686 28.54 21.03 -5.03
N ALA A 687 28.75 21.64 -3.85
CA ALA A 687 28.08 21.26 -2.60
C ALA A 687 27.22 22.40 -2.05
N THR A 688 26.16 22.03 -1.33
CA THR A 688 25.26 22.97 -0.66
C THR A 688 25.37 22.92 0.86
N HIS A 689 25.77 21.79 1.43
CA HIS A 689 25.85 21.56 2.88
C HIS A 689 27.13 20.77 3.24
N VAL A 690 27.50 20.76 4.52
CA VAL A 690 28.52 19.89 5.13
C VAL A 690 27.88 19.00 6.21
N VAL A 691 28.33 17.75 6.34
CA VAL A 691 27.93 16.84 7.42
C VAL A 691 28.60 17.28 8.71
N THR A 692 27.84 17.59 9.75
CA THR A 692 28.37 18.03 11.05
C THR A 692 28.17 16.99 12.15
N ALA A 693 27.15 16.15 12.05
CA ALA A 693 26.95 15.03 12.96
C ALA A 693 26.43 13.78 12.26
N VAL A 694 26.75 12.61 12.83
CA VAL A 694 26.38 11.29 12.32
C VAL A 694 25.98 10.38 13.47
N LEU A 695 24.81 9.74 13.34
CA LEU A 695 24.35 8.64 14.18
C LEU A 695 24.73 7.31 13.51
N TYR A 696 25.44 6.47 14.25
CA TYR A 696 25.90 5.15 13.83
C TYR A 696 25.08 4.03 14.48
N GLY A 697 25.05 2.88 13.81
CA GLY A 697 24.37 1.67 14.25
C GLY A 697 24.41 0.59 13.15
N ALA A 698 23.43 -0.30 13.14
CA ALA A 698 23.20 -1.22 12.03
C ALA A 698 21.72 -1.60 11.93
N GLU A 699 21.27 -1.91 10.71
CA GLU A 699 19.91 -2.32 10.42
C GLU A 699 19.90 -3.62 9.60
N ALA A 700 18.83 -4.40 9.74
CA ALA A 700 18.63 -5.63 8.99
C ALA A 700 17.14 -5.89 8.73
N PHE A 701 16.85 -6.42 7.55
CA PHE A 701 15.54 -6.88 7.12
C PHE A 701 15.62 -8.36 6.77
N LEU A 702 14.86 -9.18 7.49
CA LEU A 702 14.63 -10.58 7.17
C LEU A 702 13.28 -10.66 6.46
N VAL A 703 13.33 -10.90 5.16
CA VAL A 703 12.17 -10.89 4.25
C VAL A 703 11.76 -12.33 4.00
N PHE A 704 10.58 -12.71 4.49
CA PHE A 704 10.04 -14.05 4.35
C PHE A 704 8.94 -14.07 3.28
N ASP A 705 9.07 -15.00 2.35
CA ASP A 705 8.19 -15.15 1.19
C ASP A 705 7.57 -16.56 1.11
N GLN A 706 6.31 -16.64 0.70
CA GLN A 706 5.62 -17.87 0.30
C GLN A 706 4.75 -17.61 -0.92
N MET A 707 4.67 -18.56 -1.86
CA MET A 707 3.64 -18.55 -2.91
C MET A 707 2.34 -19.17 -2.38
N ALA A 708 1.24 -18.43 -2.49
CA ALA A 708 -0.12 -18.99 -2.34
C ALA A 708 -0.53 -19.72 -3.63
N ALA A 709 -1.41 -20.72 -3.51
CA ALA A 709 -1.99 -21.41 -4.67
C ALA A 709 -2.84 -20.46 -5.53
N ASP A 710 -3.66 -19.62 -4.87
CA ASP A 710 -4.51 -18.63 -5.51
C ASP A 710 -4.61 -17.32 -4.70
N TYR A 711 -5.54 -16.42 -5.09
CA TYR A 711 -5.75 -15.13 -4.44
C TYR A 711 -6.51 -15.23 -3.10
N GLN A 712 -7.38 -16.22 -2.92
CA GLN A 712 -8.20 -16.39 -1.72
C GLN A 712 -7.36 -16.95 -0.56
N GLU A 713 -6.47 -17.90 -0.83
CA GLU A 713 -5.54 -18.46 0.17
C GLU A 713 -4.55 -17.40 0.72
N ARG A 714 -4.27 -16.32 -0.02
CA ARG A 714 -3.30 -15.27 0.38
C ARG A 714 -3.54 -14.70 1.77
N LYS A 715 -4.80 -14.50 2.17
CA LYS A 715 -5.14 -13.90 3.47
C LYS A 715 -4.73 -14.83 4.62
N GLU A 716 -4.98 -16.12 4.46
CA GLU A 716 -4.62 -17.16 5.43
C GLU A 716 -3.11 -17.35 5.50
N VAL A 717 -2.46 -17.58 4.35
CA VAL A 717 -1.00 -17.72 4.23
C VAL A 717 -0.28 -16.55 4.89
N LYS A 718 -0.71 -15.32 4.58
CA LYS A 718 -0.12 -14.08 5.13
C LYS A 718 -0.38 -13.92 6.63
N GLY A 719 -1.53 -14.39 7.12
CA GLY A 719 -1.85 -14.41 8.55
C GLY A 719 -0.95 -15.39 9.32
N ALA A 720 -0.85 -16.63 8.84
CA ALA A 720 0.01 -17.67 9.40
C ALA A 720 1.49 -17.26 9.40
N LEU A 721 1.98 -16.73 8.28
CA LEU A 721 3.35 -16.23 8.13
C LEU A 721 3.65 -15.12 9.15
N LYS A 722 2.74 -14.14 9.31
CA LYS A 722 2.90 -13.05 10.28
C LYS A 722 2.90 -13.55 11.73
N ALA A 723 2.03 -14.51 12.06
CA ALA A 723 1.95 -15.10 13.39
C ALA A 723 3.24 -15.85 13.76
N MET A 724 3.84 -16.59 12.82
CA MET A 724 5.09 -17.29 13.09
C MET A 724 6.28 -16.33 13.23
N ILE A 725 6.42 -15.33 12.35
CA ILE A 725 7.53 -14.38 12.41
C ILE A 725 7.46 -13.52 13.66
N GLY A 726 6.26 -13.16 14.13
CA GLY A 726 6.07 -12.51 15.42
C GLY A 726 6.55 -13.32 16.63
N ARG A 727 6.73 -14.65 16.49
CA ARG A 727 7.28 -15.52 17.53
C ARG A 727 8.81 -15.63 17.51
N ILE A 728 9.52 -15.17 16.46
CA ILE A 728 10.99 -15.30 16.36
C ILE A 728 11.74 -14.75 17.60
N PRO A 729 11.36 -13.59 18.19
CA PRO A 729 11.98 -13.13 19.43
C PRO A 729 11.82 -14.10 20.60
N LEU A 730 10.71 -14.85 20.66
CA LEU A 730 10.36 -15.79 21.73
C LEU A 730 10.98 -17.18 21.57
N LEU A 731 11.45 -17.55 20.36
CA LEU A 731 12.04 -18.86 20.11
C LEU A 731 13.38 -19.01 20.84
N GLN A 732 13.56 -20.16 21.50
CA GLN A 732 14.80 -20.53 22.15
C GLN A 732 15.67 -21.39 21.22
N LEU A 733 16.99 -21.24 21.35
CA LEU A 733 17.96 -22.16 20.76
C LEU A 733 18.23 -23.27 21.77
N THR A 734 18.16 -24.52 21.32
CA THR A 734 18.58 -25.69 22.08
C THR A 734 20.12 -25.76 22.14
N GLY A 735 20.68 -26.62 22.99
CA GLY A 735 22.14 -26.76 23.17
C GLY A 735 22.92 -27.11 21.89
N GLU A 736 22.26 -27.66 20.88
CA GLU A 736 22.83 -27.97 19.55
C GLU A 736 22.69 -26.82 18.54
N GLY A 737 22.20 -25.65 18.95
CA GLY A 737 21.91 -24.52 18.04
C GLY A 737 20.64 -24.68 17.20
N LYS A 738 19.88 -25.77 17.37
CA LYS A 738 18.58 -25.99 16.70
C LYS A 738 17.49 -25.16 17.37
N VAL A 739 16.56 -24.63 16.58
CA VAL A 739 15.42 -23.83 17.07
C VAL A 739 14.35 -24.74 17.69
N ALA A 740 13.89 -24.42 18.90
CA ALA A 740 12.82 -25.16 19.57
C ALA A 740 11.44 -24.87 18.92
N MET A 741 10.89 -25.83 18.17
CA MET A 741 9.63 -25.70 17.41
C MET A 741 8.83 -27.01 17.43
N THR A 742 7.49 -26.93 17.36
CA THR A 742 6.61 -28.09 17.19
C THR A 742 6.74 -28.66 15.76
N GLU A 743 6.37 -29.92 15.53
CA GLU A 743 6.39 -30.50 14.18
C GLU A 743 5.45 -29.77 13.20
N GLU A 744 4.32 -29.26 13.69
CA GLU A 744 3.41 -28.45 12.89
C GLU A 744 4.05 -27.11 12.49
N ASP A 745 4.78 -26.45 13.41
CA ASP A 745 5.54 -25.24 13.14
C ASP A 745 6.70 -25.52 12.16
N LYS A 746 7.43 -26.64 12.29
CA LYS A 746 8.47 -27.05 11.31
C LYS A 746 7.89 -27.34 9.92
N ARG A 747 6.71 -27.98 9.84
CA ARG A 747 6.03 -28.25 8.56
C ARG A 747 5.60 -26.94 7.87
N ARG A 748 5.20 -25.93 8.65
CA ARG A 748 4.94 -24.58 8.15
C ARG A 748 6.24 -23.87 7.74
N ALA A 749 7.27 -23.89 8.59
CA ALA A 749 8.57 -23.23 8.36
C ALA A 749 9.21 -23.57 7.01
N ARG A 750 9.20 -24.86 6.65
CA ARG A 750 9.69 -25.39 5.36
C ARG A 750 9.00 -24.83 4.10
N ARG A 751 7.89 -24.09 4.22
CA ARG A 751 7.18 -23.46 3.10
C ARG A 751 7.64 -22.04 2.81
N PHE A 752 8.46 -21.45 3.68
CA PHE A 752 8.90 -20.05 3.57
C PHE A 752 10.35 -19.99 3.11
N SER A 753 10.66 -19.11 2.16
CA SER A 753 12.03 -18.71 1.86
C SER A 753 12.37 -17.41 2.59
N CYS A 754 13.58 -17.28 3.12
CA CYS A 754 14.11 -16.03 3.67
C CYS A 754 15.05 -15.34 2.67
N LYS A 755 15.08 -14.00 2.70
CA LYS A 755 16.16 -13.16 2.16
C LYS A 755 16.63 -12.21 3.25
N PHE A 756 17.92 -11.91 3.26
CA PHE A 756 18.53 -10.97 4.20
C PHE A 756 19.05 -9.72 3.49
N HIS A 757 18.67 -8.56 4.00
CA HIS A 757 19.22 -7.26 3.61
C HIS A 757 19.67 -6.55 4.89
N GLY A 758 20.97 -6.41 5.12
CA GLY A 758 21.44 -5.81 6.38
C GLY A 758 22.87 -5.31 6.32
N ASP A 759 23.22 -4.48 7.30
CA ASP A 759 24.54 -3.85 7.43
C ASP A 759 25.58 -4.76 8.13
N PHE A 760 25.20 -6.01 8.40
CA PHE A 760 25.99 -6.98 9.15
C PHE A 760 26.77 -7.90 8.22
N LYS A 761 28.06 -8.09 8.51
CA LYS A 761 28.91 -9.09 7.83
C LYS A 761 28.59 -10.50 8.35
N LEU A 762 27.65 -11.17 7.69
CA LEU A 762 27.35 -12.58 7.93
C LEU A 762 28.33 -13.49 7.17
N LYS A 763 28.61 -14.68 7.71
CA LYS A 763 29.39 -15.71 7.00
C LYS A 763 28.60 -16.27 5.80
N GLU A 764 27.31 -16.51 6.02
CA GLU A 764 26.32 -16.97 5.05
C GLU A 764 24.99 -16.26 5.36
N ASN A 765 24.22 -15.93 4.32
CA ASN A 765 22.92 -15.27 4.48
C ASN A 765 21.81 -16.30 4.71
N PRO A 766 20.84 -16.04 5.62
CA PRO A 766 19.77 -16.97 5.91
C PRO A 766 18.82 -17.11 4.71
N SER A 767 18.53 -18.37 4.37
CA SER A 767 17.64 -18.81 3.30
C SER A 767 16.39 -19.52 3.81
N SER A 768 16.47 -20.12 5.02
CA SER A 768 15.36 -20.78 5.71
C SER A 768 14.83 -19.97 6.91
N PHE A 769 13.72 -20.40 7.50
CA PHE A 769 13.17 -19.80 8.72
C PHE A 769 14.09 -20.06 9.93
N GLU A 770 14.63 -21.27 10.04
CA GLU A 770 15.51 -21.69 11.13
C GLU A 770 16.84 -20.92 11.11
N GLU A 771 17.47 -20.75 9.95
CA GLU A 771 18.65 -19.89 9.77
C GLU A 771 18.34 -18.44 10.16
N ALA A 772 17.17 -17.91 9.76
CA ALA A 772 16.76 -16.55 10.08
C ALA A 772 16.62 -16.32 11.60
N VAL A 773 16.14 -17.30 12.36
CA VAL A 773 16.10 -17.24 13.84
C VAL A 773 17.52 -17.21 14.41
N ILE A 774 18.41 -18.08 13.93
CA ILE A 774 19.82 -18.15 14.39
C ILE A 774 20.55 -16.83 14.11
N VAL A 775 20.37 -16.26 12.92
CA VAL A 775 20.93 -14.96 12.52
C VAL A 775 20.36 -13.84 13.40
N TYR A 776 19.04 -13.76 13.57
CA TYR A 776 18.40 -12.76 14.43
C TYR A 776 18.97 -12.76 15.86
N LYS A 777 19.14 -13.94 16.47
CA LYS A 777 19.71 -14.09 17.82
C LYS A 777 21.18 -13.69 17.91
N ARG A 778 21.90 -13.65 16.78
CA ARG A 778 23.31 -13.22 16.68
C ARG A 778 23.50 -11.73 16.37
N LEU A 779 22.52 -11.04 15.75
CA LEU A 779 22.68 -9.63 15.35
C LEU A 779 23.25 -8.71 16.45
N PRO A 780 22.81 -8.77 17.73
CA PRO A 780 23.34 -7.88 18.77
C PRO A 780 24.83 -8.07 19.06
N SER A 781 25.38 -9.29 18.86
CA SER A 781 26.81 -9.55 19.13
C SER A 781 27.71 -9.16 17.96
N LEU A 782 27.16 -9.02 16.75
CA LEU A 782 27.92 -8.71 15.53
C LEU A 782 28.35 -7.24 15.40
N LEU A 783 27.76 -6.33 16.20
CA LEU A 783 28.18 -4.92 16.24
C LEU A 783 29.47 -4.67 17.03
N GLY A 784 29.90 -5.63 17.87
CA GLY A 784 31.01 -5.47 18.81
C GLY A 784 30.64 -4.64 20.05
N GLN A 785 31.34 -4.83 21.16
CA GLN A 785 30.96 -4.23 22.46
C GLN A 785 30.93 -2.69 22.46
N LYS A 786 31.65 -2.05 21.53
CA LYS A 786 31.71 -0.59 21.36
C LYS A 786 31.04 -0.09 20.07
N GLY A 787 30.35 -0.96 19.32
CA GLY A 787 29.80 -0.61 18.01
C GLY A 787 30.88 -0.46 16.92
N GLU A 788 31.93 -1.29 16.97
CA GLU A 788 33.07 -1.25 16.05
C GLU A 788 32.68 -1.55 14.59
N ALA A 789 31.65 -2.37 14.39
CA ALA A 789 31.08 -2.66 13.07
C ALA A 789 29.89 -1.75 12.69
N ALA A 790 29.62 -0.69 13.47
CA ALA A 790 28.49 0.20 13.22
C ALA A 790 28.71 1.10 11.98
N VAL A 791 27.71 1.14 11.11
CA VAL A 791 27.66 2.00 9.92
C VAL A 791 26.87 3.29 10.20
N PRO A 792 27.06 4.35 9.41
CA PRO A 792 26.20 5.54 9.45
C PRO A 792 24.75 5.18 9.14
N MET A 793 23.82 5.62 9.99
CA MET A 793 22.38 5.43 9.80
C MET A 793 21.67 6.74 9.45
N LYS A 794 22.08 7.85 10.07
CA LYS A 794 21.46 9.17 9.93
C LYS A 794 22.52 10.25 10.06
N VAL A 795 22.38 11.33 9.27
CA VAL A 795 23.33 12.45 9.27
C VAL A 795 22.62 13.79 9.40
N TRP A 796 23.32 14.74 10.02
CA TRP A 796 22.92 16.11 10.23
C TRP A 796 23.76 16.99 9.30
N LEU A 797 23.09 17.91 8.61
CA LEU A 797 23.68 18.71 7.55
C LEU A 797 23.62 20.20 7.92
N TYR A 798 24.68 20.94 7.63
CA TYR A 798 24.78 22.39 7.84
C TYR A 798 24.94 23.11 6.50
N PRO A 799 24.13 24.14 6.19
CA PRO A 799 24.24 24.87 4.92
C PRO A 799 25.57 25.62 4.77
N LEU A 800 26.25 25.44 3.64
CA LEU A 800 27.50 26.16 3.36
C LEU A 800 27.28 27.68 3.23
N SER A 801 26.08 28.10 2.84
CA SER A 801 25.69 29.51 2.77
C SER A 801 25.81 30.29 4.08
N ASN A 802 25.86 29.59 5.22
CA ASN A 802 26.00 30.19 6.54
C ASN A 802 27.48 30.41 6.91
N LEU A 803 28.38 29.66 6.27
CA LEU A 803 29.81 29.98 6.26
C LEU A 803 30.10 31.14 5.33
N GLU A 804 29.64 31.01 4.09
CA GLU A 804 30.05 31.82 2.94
C GLU A 804 28.83 32.09 2.03
N PRO A 805 28.26 33.32 2.00
CA PRO A 805 27.02 33.62 1.30
C PRO A 805 26.97 33.30 -0.21
N LYS A 806 28.13 33.22 -0.88
CA LYS A 806 28.26 32.83 -2.32
C LYS A 806 28.21 31.31 -2.56
N ALA A 807 28.23 30.49 -1.51
CA ALA A 807 28.07 29.04 -1.63
C ALA A 807 26.70 28.63 -2.20
N ALA A 808 26.63 27.47 -2.85
CA ALA A 808 25.40 26.96 -3.44
C ALA A 808 24.31 26.67 -2.39
N LYS A 809 23.05 26.90 -2.76
CA LYS A 809 21.91 26.85 -1.85
C LYS A 809 20.89 25.79 -2.29
N LEU A 810 20.21 25.21 -1.31
CA LEU A 810 18.92 24.54 -1.52
C LEU A 810 17.85 25.65 -1.47
N VAL A 811 17.26 25.97 -2.62
CA VAL A 811 16.31 27.09 -2.77
C VAL A 811 14.86 26.64 -2.57
N ARG A 812 14.52 25.41 -2.97
CA ARG A 812 13.18 24.81 -2.80
C ARG A 812 13.29 23.36 -2.34
N ASP A 813 12.36 22.92 -1.51
CA ASP A 813 12.15 21.51 -1.17
C ASP A 813 10.95 20.96 -1.97
N ILE A 814 10.90 19.65 -2.19
CA ILE A 814 9.84 19.05 -3.02
C ILE A 814 8.57 18.80 -2.19
N ASN A 815 7.44 19.18 -2.75
CA ASN A 815 6.13 19.06 -2.15
C ASN A 815 5.73 17.59 -1.95
N ALA A 816 5.51 17.18 -0.69
CA ALA A 816 5.25 15.79 -0.37
C ALA A 816 3.91 15.24 -0.94
N SER A 817 3.00 16.08 -1.48
CA SER A 817 1.87 15.63 -2.30
C SER A 817 2.34 15.15 -3.67
N ALA A 818 3.17 15.91 -4.37
CA ALA A 818 3.81 15.49 -5.63
C ALA A 818 4.65 14.22 -5.42
N VAL A 819 5.36 14.10 -4.28
CA VAL A 819 6.05 12.86 -3.91
C VAL A 819 5.08 11.69 -3.68
N ALA A 820 3.90 11.92 -3.10
CA ALA A 820 2.90 10.86 -2.91
C ALA A 820 2.25 10.42 -4.23
N ILE A 821 2.03 11.34 -5.17
CA ILE A 821 1.56 11.02 -6.52
C ILE A 821 2.64 10.23 -7.27
N LEU A 822 3.91 10.65 -7.22
CA LEU A 822 5.03 9.92 -7.81
C LEU A 822 5.19 8.51 -7.20
N GLU A 823 5.04 8.36 -5.88
CA GLU A 823 5.01 7.05 -5.21
C GLU A 823 3.90 6.16 -5.81
N ALA A 824 2.68 6.70 -5.95
CA ALA A 824 1.57 5.96 -6.53
C ALA A 824 1.82 5.55 -8.00
N ILE A 825 2.42 6.43 -8.82
CA ILE A 825 2.80 6.12 -10.21
C ILE A 825 3.79 4.94 -10.27
N ILE A 826 4.85 4.99 -9.45
CA ILE A 826 5.85 3.92 -9.40
C ILE A 826 5.25 2.60 -8.85
N GLU A 827 4.28 2.67 -7.94
CA GLU A 827 3.48 1.52 -7.50
C GLU A 827 2.63 0.95 -8.64
N HIS A 828 1.83 1.76 -9.34
CA HIS A 828 0.97 1.31 -10.44
C HIS A 828 1.74 0.66 -11.59
N LEU A 829 2.90 1.24 -11.95
CA LEU A 829 3.82 0.63 -12.92
C LEU A 829 4.30 -0.74 -12.42
N HIS A 830 4.65 -0.87 -11.14
CA HIS A 830 5.11 -2.12 -10.55
C HIS A 830 4.03 -3.21 -10.51
N ASP A 831 2.80 -2.85 -10.13
CA ASP A 831 1.63 -3.74 -10.20
C ASP A 831 1.39 -4.27 -11.61
N ALA A 832 1.48 -3.39 -12.62
CA ALA A 832 1.36 -3.79 -14.03
C ALA A 832 2.46 -4.79 -14.45
N LYS A 833 3.71 -4.62 -13.98
CA LYS A 833 4.81 -5.58 -14.20
C LYS A 833 4.48 -6.94 -13.58
N MET A 834 4.05 -6.99 -12.32
CA MET A 834 3.71 -8.25 -11.62
C MET A 834 2.57 -8.99 -12.32
N ARG A 835 1.48 -8.28 -12.67
CA ARG A 835 0.34 -8.87 -13.38
C ARG A 835 0.75 -9.46 -14.73
N ALA A 836 1.49 -8.69 -15.54
CA ALA A 836 2.01 -9.20 -16.81
C ALA A 836 2.93 -10.41 -16.62
N HIS A 837 3.76 -10.45 -15.57
CA HIS A 837 4.65 -11.57 -15.30
C HIS A 837 3.89 -12.86 -14.95
N ASP A 838 2.84 -12.77 -14.12
CA ASP A 838 1.95 -13.89 -13.82
C ASP A 838 1.26 -14.43 -15.09
N LEU A 839 0.78 -13.53 -15.98
CA LEU A 839 0.15 -13.90 -17.25
C LEU A 839 1.13 -14.50 -18.26
N ILE A 840 2.37 -14.00 -18.33
CA ILE A 840 3.45 -14.58 -19.17
C ILE A 840 3.76 -16.00 -18.70
N LYS A 841 3.90 -16.22 -17.39
CA LYS A 841 4.14 -17.55 -16.82
C LYS A 841 2.97 -18.51 -17.12
N LEU A 842 1.73 -18.04 -17.00
CA LEU A 842 0.55 -18.84 -17.34
C LEU A 842 0.48 -19.16 -18.84
N SER A 843 0.77 -18.20 -19.72
CA SER A 843 0.79 -18.39 -21.17
C SER A 843 1.90 -19.36 -21.62
N LYS A 844 3.09 -19.28 -21.01
CA LYS A 844 4.20 -20.23 -21.20
C LYS A 844 3.80 -21.65 -20.83
N ASN A 845 3.14 -21.84 -19.68
CA ASN A 845 2.64 -23.16 -19.25
C ASN A 845 1.58 -23.76 -20.18
N MET A 846 0.96 -22.97 -21.05
CA MET A 846 -0.07 -23.40 -22.01
C MET A 846 0.41 -23.44 -23.47
N ASN A 847 1.72 -23.24 -23.75
CA ASN A 847 2.28 -23.09 -25.10
C ASN A 847 1.64 -21.99 -25.97
N LEU A 848 1.05 -20.98 -25.33
CA LEU A 848 0.29 -19.92 -26.00
C LEU A 848 1.20 -18.75 -26.36
N THR A 849 1.99 -18.91 -27.43
CA THR A 849 3.07 -17.99 -27.81
C THR A 849 2.53 -16.61 -28.18
N VAL A 850 1.46 -16.52 -28.96
CA VAL A 850 0.85 -15.23 -29.36
C VAL A 850 0.54 -14.31 -28.16
N LEU A 851 -0.01 -14.83 -27.06
CA LEU A 851 -0.31 -14.01 -25.87
C LEU A 851 0.93 -13.73 -25.03
N ARG A 852 1.87 -14.70 -24.94
CA ARG A 852 3.17 -14.48 -24.31
C ARG A 852 3.89 -13.30 -24.99
N ASP A 853 3.94 -13.28 -26.32
CA ASP A 853 4.71 -12.31 -27.10
C ASP A 853 4.08 -10.91 -27.01
N LYS A 854 2.73 -10.83 -27.04
CA LYS A 854 1.98 -9.59 -26.74
C LYS A 854 2.27 -9.05 -25.32
N LEU A 855 2.33 -9.92 -24.30
CA LEU A 855 2.62 -9.53 -22.91
C LEU A 855 4.09 -9.17 -22.68
N GLU A 856 5.03 -9.87 -23.31
CA GLU A 856 6.47 -9.56 -23.25
C GLU A 856 6.77 -8.23 -23.95
N THR A 857 6.10 -7.94 -25.08
CA THR A 857 6.14 -6.62 -25.74
C THR A 857 5.68 -5.51 -24.79
N PHE A 858 4.52 -5.68 -24.13
CA PHE A 858 4.07 -4.73 -23.10
C PHE A 858 5.09 -4.54 -21.97
N GLN A 859 5.69 -5.61 -21.45
CA GLN A 859 6.69 -5.49 -20.38
C GLN A 859 7.92 -4.69 -20.83
N ASN A 860 8.39 -4.90 -22.06
CA ASN A 860 9.55 -4.20 -22.61
C ASN A 860 9.25 -2.70 -22.78
N LYS A 861 8.15 -2.34 -23.46
CA LYS A 861 7.73 -0.94 -23.66
C LYS A 861 7.43 -0.22 -22.33
N ARG A 862 6.81 -0.91 -21.35
CA ARG A 862 6.62 -0.40 -19.98
C ARG A 862 7.98 -0.15 -19.30
N ALA A 863 8.95 -1.05 -19.44
CA ALA A 863 10.27 -0.90 -18.83
C ALA A 863 11.01 0.32 -19.41
N GLU A 864 10.96 0.49 -20.73
CA GLU A 864 11.48 1.64 -21.47
C GLU A 864 10.87 2.97 -20.98
N TYR A 865 9.54 3.07 -20.91
CA TYR A 865 8.85 4.24 -20.33
C TYR A 865 9.31 4.54 -18.89
N GLY A 866 9.52 3.51 -18.07
CA GLY A 866 10.04 3.65 -16.71
C GLY A 866 11.45 4.26 -16.64
N ILE A 867 12.29 4.02 -17.66
CA ILE A 867 13.62 4.65 -17.78
C ILE A 867 13.47 6.12 -18.18
N ILE A 868 12.59 6.43 -19.15
CA ILE A 868 12.32 7.80 -19.60
C ILE A 868 11.80 8.66 -18.45
N LEU A 869 10.78 8.19 -17.71
CA LEU A 869 10.22 8.87 -16.54
C LEU A 869 11.30 9.15 -15.48
N LYS A 870 12.10 8.14 -15.11
CA LYS A 870 13.21 8.34 -14.16
C LYS A 870 14.25 9.34 -14.67
N ARG A 871 14.61 9.31 -15.95
CA ARG A 871 15.56 10.26 -16.56
C ARG A 871 15.04 11.70 -16.48
N LYS A 872 13.78 11.95 -16.81
CA LYS A 872 13.15 13.28 -16.73
C LYS A 872 13.10 13.79 -15.28
N LEU A 873 12.71 12.94 -14.33
CA LEU A 873 12.72 13.27 -12.89
C LEU A 873 14.13 13.58 -12.38
N LYS A 874 15.13 12.80 -12.80
CA LYS A 874 16.54 12.98 -12.41
C LYS A 874 17.13 14.32 -12.87
N GLY A 875 16.67 14.85 -14.01
CA GLY A 875 17.03 16.19 -14.49
C GLY A 875 16.29 17.32 -13.77
N VAL A 876 14.96 17.24 -13.67
CA VAL A 876 14.15 18.36 -13.16
C VAL A 876 14.28 18.59 -11.65
N LEU A 877 14.51 17.53 -10.85
CA LEU A 877 14.52 17.66 -9.38
C LEU A 877 15.69 18.54 -8.87
N PRO A 878 16.94 18.39 -9.36
CA PRO A 878 18.02 19.33 -9.03
C PRO A 878 17.74 20.78 -9.44
N GLU A 879 17.09 21.02 -10.58
CA GLU A 879 16.75 22.36 -11.09
C GLU A 879 15.70 23.04 -10.20
N ILE A 880 14.61 22.33 -9.86
CA ILE A 880 13.58 22.82 -8.94
C ILE A 880 14.23 23.21 -7.60
N ARG A 881 15.06 22.32 -7.05
CA ARG A 881 15.77 22.52 -5.77
C ARG A 881 16.82 23.61 -5.82
N GLY A 882 17.45 23.82 -6.97
CA GLY A 882 18.38 24.92 -7.24
C GLY A 882 17.68 26.26 -7.51
N GLY A 883 16.35 26.27 -7.66
CA GLY A 883 15.55 27.47 -7.87
C GLY A 883 15.38 27.89 -9.34
N THR A 884 16.11 27.27 -10.27
CA THR A 884 16.12 27.63 -11.70
C THR A 884 14.79 27.35 -12.41
N VAL A 885 14.03 26.36 -11.93
CA VAL A 885 12.73 25.96 -12.47
C VAL A 885 11.66 25.93 -11.36
N PRO A 886 10.42 26.38 -11.61
CA PRO A 886 9.33 26.26 -10.64
C PRO A 886 8.90 24.80 -10.43
N GLU A 887 8.35 24.48 -9.26
CA GLU A 887 7.89 23.12 -8.94
C GLU A 887 6.77 22.61 -9.89
N THR A 888 6.06 23.51 -10.58
CA THR A 888 5.05 23.14 -11.59
C THR A 888 5.59 22.17 -12.63
N ALA A 889 6.87 22.24 -13.00
CA ALA A 889 7.49 21.32 -13.94
C ALA A 889 7.45 19.84 -13.47
N LEU A 890 7.49 19.58 -12.15
CA LEU A 890 7.24 18.24 -11.61
C LEU A 890 5.77 17.86 -11.77
N THR A 891 4.85 18.76 -11.42
CA THR A 891 3.40 18.57 -11.58
C THR A 891 3.02 18.29 -13.04
N ASP A 892 3.69 18.91 -14.00
CA ASP A 892 3.49 18.70 -15.43
C ASP A 892 3.88 17.29 -15.87
N ILE A 893 5.00 16.77 -15.37
CA ILE A 893 5.42 15.36 -15.59
C ILE A 893 4.41 14.37 -15.00
N LEU A 894 3.85 14.67 -13.81
CA LEU A 894 2.84 13.84 -13.17
C LEU A 894 1.52 13.85 -13.95
N ARG A 895 1.08 15.02 -14.44
CA ARG A 895 -0.09 15.17 -15.33
C ARG A 895 0.11 14.47 -16.67
N PHE A 896 1.31 14.58 -17.25
CA PHE A 896 1.70 13.89 -18.49
C PHE A 896 1.55 12.38 -18.34
N HIS A 897 2.03 11.80 -17.23
CA HIS A 897 1.86 10.37 -16.97
C HIS A 897 0.38 9.94 -16.95
N GLU A 898 -0.50 10.69 -16.27
CA GLU A 898 -1.91 10.31 -16.14
C GLU A 898 -2.67 10.39 -17.48
N ALA A 899 -2.28 11.31 -18.37
CA ALA A 899 -2.80 11.39 -19.73
C ALA A 899 -2.23 10.29 -20.65
N SER A 900 -0.95 9.92 -20.47
CA SER A 900 -0.23 8.93 -21.30
C SER A 900 -0.91 7.55 -21.37
N PRO A 901 -0.58 6.68 -22.35
CA PRO A 901 -1.08 5.29 -22.36
C PRO A 901 -0.53 4.43 -21.20
N PHE A 902 0.47 4.92 -20.46
CA PHE A 902 1.03 4.26 -19.27
C PHE A 902 0.31 4.61 -17.97
N SER A 903 -0.81 5.35 -18.02
CA SER A 903 -1.59 5.65 -16.82
C SER A 903 -2.18 4.38 -16.17
N LYS A 904 -2.49 4.47 -14.88
CA LYS A 904 -3.02 3.33 -14.09
C LYS A 904 -4.21 2.67 -14.77
N ILE A 905 -5.16 3.49 -15.24
CA ILE A 905 -6.43 3.06 -15.82
C ILE A 905 -6.17 2.26 -17.10
N LYS A 906 -5.44 2.86 -18.06
CA LYS A 906 -5.18 2.24 -19.37
C LYS A 906 -4.40 0.93 -19.26
N MET A 907 -3.34 0.89 -18.45
CA MET A 907 -2.60 -0.35 -18.19
C MET A 907 -3.46 -1.42 -17.49
N ARG A 908 -4.26 -1.03 -16.48
CA ARG A 908 -5.14 -1.95 -15.74
C ARG A 908 -6.14 -2.61 -16.69
N ASP A 909 -6.72 -1.81 -17.58
CA ASP A 909 -7.83 -2.23 -18.44
C ASP A 909 -7.34 -3.16 -19.56
N TRP A 910 -6.24 -2.85 -20.26
CA TRP A 910 -5.64 -3.79 -21.21
C TRP A 910 -5.20 -5.11 -20.53
N LEU A 911 -4.59 -5.04 -19.34
CA LEU A 911 -4.23 -6.24 -18.58
C LEU A 911 -5.46 -7.06 -18.13
N ASN A 912 -6.61 -6.42 -17.86
CA ASN A 912 -7.87 -7.13 -17.60
C ASN A 912 -8.38 -7.86 -18.85
N GLU A 913 -8.20 -7.29 -20.03
CA GLU A 913 -8.59 -7.93 -21.29
C GLU A 913 -7.69 -9.14 -21.60
N LYS A 914 -6.36 -9.00 -21.43
CA LYS A 914 -5.42 -10.13 -21.54
C LYS A 914 -5.70 -11.22 -20.48
N GLU A 915 -5.98 -10.84 -19.23
CA GLU A 915 -6.33 -11.80 -18.16
C GLU A 915 -7.63 -12.55 -18.46
N THR A 916 -8.63 -11.87 -19.03
CA THR A 916 -9.87 -12.48 -19.52
C THR A 916 -9.57 -13.50 -20.63
N GLU A 917 -8.82 -13.08 -21.64
CA GLU A 917 -8.49 -13.89 -22.82
C GLU A 917 -7.74 -15.18 -22.46
N VAL A 918 -6.65 -15.06 -21.68
CA VAL A 918 -5.88 -16.20 -21.15
C VAL A 918 -6.78 -17.17 -20.37
N THR A 919 -7.71 -16.64 -19.58
CA THR A 919 -8.64 -17.43 -18.75
C THR A 919 -9.69 -18.18 -19.59
N ILE A 920 -10.21 -17.56 -20.67
CA ILE A 920 -11.14 -18.24 -21.60
C ILE A 920 -10.41 -19.42 -22.26
N VAL A 921 -9.25 -19.18 -22.87
CA VAL A 921 -8.46 -20.23 -23.53
C VAL A 921 -8.12 -21.36 -22.55
N GLN A 922 -7.66 -21.04 -21.33
CA GLN A 922 -7.40 -22.04 -20.29
C GLN A 922 -8.62 -22.90 -19.97
N SER A 923 -9.81 -22.29 -19.89
CA SER A 923 -11.06 -23.00 -19.56
C SER A 923 -11.49 -23.95 -20.68
N TYR A 924 -11.33 -23.57 -21.95
CA TYR A 924 -11.60 -24.43 -23.09
C TYR A 924 -10.54 -25.53 -23.25
N LEU A 925 -9.25 -25.24 -23.08
CA LEU A 925 -8.21 -26.29 -23.05
C LEU A 925 -8.51 -27.35 -21.97
N SER A 926 -8.93 -26.91 -20.78
CA SER A 926 -9.33 -27.81 -19.68
C SER A 926 -10.56 -28.67 -20.01
N LEU A 927 -11.45 -28.20 -20.89
CA LEU A 927 -12.60 -28.97 -21.39
C LEU A 927 -12.18 -30.01 -22.44
N LEU A 928 -11.29 -29.62 -23.37
CA LEU A 928 -10.89 -30.44 -24.52
C LEU A 928 -9.93 -31.59 -24.11
N GLY A 929 -9.46 -31.58 -22.87
CA GLY A 929 -8.75 -32.69 -22.20
C GLY A 929 -7.24 -32.69 -22.46
N SER A 930 -6.61 -33.87 -22.38
CA SER A 930 -5.15 -34.06 -22.46
C SER A 930 -4.49 -33.74 -23.81
N THR A 931 -5.20 -33.15 -24.78
CA THR A 931 -4.57 -32.70 -26.03
C THR A 931 -3.82 -31.40 -25.77
N SER A 932 -2.50 -31.43 -25.92
CA SER A 932 -1.68 -30.22 -25.81
C SER A 932 -1.98 -29.21 -26.91
N LEU A 933 -1.91 -27.92 -26.58
CA LEU A 933 -1.93 -26.84 -27.56
C LEU A 933 -0.61 -26.86 -28.36
N VAL A 934 -0.72 -26.98 -29.68
CA VAL A 934 0.41 -26.93 -30.61
C VAL A 934 0.43 -25.54 -31.27
N PRO A 935 1.51 -24.75 -31.13
CA PRO A 935 1.61 -23.44 -31.78
C PRO A 935 1.76 -23.59 -33.32
N PRO A 936 1.29 -22.62 -34.11
CA PRO A 936 1.55 -22.54 -35.55
C PRO A 936 3.04 -22.57 -35.92
N GLY A 937 3.33 -22.91 -37.18
CA GLY A 937 4.69 -23.06 -37.70
C GLY A 937 5.25 -24.48 -37.48
N PRO A 938 6.58 -24.67 -37.37
CA PRO A 938 7.23 -25.97 -37.52
C PRO A 938 6.76 -27.10 -36.59
N GLN A 939 6.14 -26.77 -35.45
CA GLN A 939 5.57 -27.77 -34.54
C GLN A 939 4.23 -28.31 -35.04
N LEU A 940 3.38 -27.44 -35.59
CA LEU A 940 2.13 -27.82 -36.25
C LEU A 940 2.40 -28.54 -37.58
N ASP A 941 3.33 -28.01 -38.38
CA ASP A 941 3.71 -28.59 -39.68
C ASP A 941 4.17 -30.05 -39.54
N ARG A 942 4.97 -30.37 -38.51
CA ARG A 942 5.40 -31.74 -38.21
C ARG A 942 4.24 -32.72 -37.97
N VAL A 943 3.10 -32.25 -37.47
CA VAL A 943 1.91 -33.10 -37.25
C VAL A 943 1.01 -33.14 -38.48
N LEU A 944 0.90 -32.03 -39.22
CA LEU A 944 0.11 -31.98 -40.46
C LEU A 944 0.75 -32.78 -41.61
N TYR A 945 2.08 -32.82 -41.67
CA TYR A 945 2.85 -33.52 -42.72
C TYR A 945 3.52 -34.82 -42.26
N ASP A 946 3.12 -35.41 -41.12
CA ASP A 946 3.61 -36.74 -40.72
C ASP A 946 3.12 -37.79 -41.74
N PRO A 947 4.02 -38.50 -42.47
CA PRO A 947 3.61 -39.49 -43.46
C PRO A 947 2.86 -40.70 -42.87
N LYS A 948 2.86 -40.86 -41.54
CA LYS A 948 2.06 -41.89 -40.84
C LYS A 948 0.59 -41.48 -40.64
N LEU A 949 0.27 -40.20 -40.79
CA LEU A 949 -1.07 -39.66 -40.55
C LEU A 949 -1.77 -39.35 -41.89
N ASN A 950 -2.86 -40.05 -42.18
CA ASN A 950 -3.68 -39.76 -43.36
C ASN A 950 -4.70 -38.65 -43.09
N THR A 951 -5.13 -38.45 -41.83
CA THR A 951 -6.20 -37.50 -41.46
C THR A 951 -5.88 -36.83 -40.12
N VAL A 952 -5.91 -35.50 -40.08
CA VAL A 952 -5.73 -34.73 -38.84
C VAL A 952 -6.93 -33.81 -38.62
N VAL A 953 -7.53 -33.88 -37.44
CA VAL A 953 -8.62 -32.99 -37.04
C VAL A 953 -8.11 -31.98 -36.00
N MET A 954 -8.29 -30.69 -36.29
CA MET A 954 -7.76 -29.60 -35.50
C MET A 954 -8.88 -28.70 -34.95
N PHE A 955 -8.96 -28.58 -33.63
CA PHE A 955 -9.65 -27.44 -33.03
C PHE A 955 -8.75 -26.22 -33.13
N SER A 956 -9.16 -25.20 -33.88
CA SER A 956 -8.38 -23.99 -34.13
C SER A 956 -9.02 -22.79 -33.43
N PHE A 957 -8.35 -22.14 -32.49
CA PHE A 957 -8.75 -20.80 -32.04
C PHE A 957 -8.40 -19.78 -33.13
N THR A 958 -9.39 -19.03 -33.61
CA THR A 958 -9.26 -18.25 -34.86
C THR A 958 -8.99 -16.76 -34.65
N SER A 959 -9.06 -16.27 -33.41
CA SER A 959 -9.05 -14.82 -33.14
C SER A 959 -8.00 -14.34 -32.13
N LEU A 960 -7.01 -15.18 -31.78
CA LEU A 960 -5.98 -14.83 -30.79
C LEU A 960 -4.94 -13.82 -31.34
N GLU A 961 -4.78 -13.78 -32.67
CA GLU A 961 -3.90 -12.85 -33.39
C GLU A 961 -4.57 -11.52 -33.76
N TYR A 962 -5.75 -11.22 -33.20
CA TYR A 962 -6.44 -9.94 -33.44
C TYR A 962 -5.54 -8.71 -33.15
N PRO A 963 -5.77 -7.58 -33.84
CA PRO A 963 -4.96 -6.36 -33.68
C PRO A 963 -4.88 -5.87 -32.23
N GLU A 964 -3.73 -5.31 -31.86
CA GLU A 964 -3.48 -4.75 -30.53
C GLU A 964 -3.21 -3.23 -30.60
N PRO A 965 -4.20 -2.37 -30.84
CA PRO A 965 -3.99 -0.93 -30.92
C PRO A 965 -3.35 -0.32 -29.69
N TYR A 966 -3.62 -0.85 -28.48
CA TYR A 966 -2.96 -0.37 -27.26
C TYR A 966 -1.44 -0.57 -27.33
N LEU A 967 -0.97 -1.70 -27.86
CA LEU A 967 0.47 -1.95 -28.07
C LEU A 967 1.04 -1.04 -29.16
N SER A 968 0.27 -0.79 -30.24
CA SER A 968 0.66 0.19 -31.28
C SER A 968 0.77 1.60 -30.71
N THR A 969 -0.20 2.05 -29.90
CA THR A 969 -0.20 3.39 -29.29
C THR A 969 0.95 3.60 -28.30
N ILE A 970 1.31 2.60 -27.47
CA ILE A 970 2.50 2.74 -26.59
C ILE A 970 3.79 2.77 -27.41
N GLU A 971 3.85 2.10 -28.56
CA GLU A 971 5.01 2.11 -29.45
C GLU A 971 5.13 3.45 -30.21
N GLU A 972 4.03 3.95 -30.79
CA GLU A 972 3.94 5.30 -31.37
C GLU A 972 4.32 6.38 -30.35
N CYS A 973 3.89 6.25 -29.08
CA CYS A 973 4.31 7.12 -27.99
C CYS A 973 5.82 7.08 -27.74
N LEU A 974 6.42 5.89 -27.63
CA LEU A 974 7.84 5.76 -27.31
C LEU A 974 8.75 6.18 -28.46
N ASN A 975 8.27 6.07 -29.70
CA ASN A 975 8.96 6.56 -30.91
C ASN A 975 8.79 8.07 -31.12
N CYS A 976 7.87 8.74 -30.40
CA CYS A 976 7.60 10.17 -30.55
C CYS A 976 8.56 11.02 -29.69
N GLU A 977 9.38 11.85 -30.33
CA GLU A 977 10.40 12.65 -29.62
C GLU A 977 9.78 13.59 -28.58
N ASP A 978 8.67 14.27 -28.90
CA ASP A 978 7.92 15.15 -27.97
C ASP A 978 7.44 14.39 -26.73
N PHE A 979 7.02 13.13 -26.90
CA PHE A 979 6.59 12.27 -25.81
C PHE A 979 7.76 11.83 -24.93
N THR A 980 8.89 11.44 -25.53
CA THR A 980 10.11 11.06 -24.75
C THR A 980 10.72 12.25 -24.00
N LYS A 981 10.59 13.47 -24.55
CA LYS A 981 10.93 14.73 -23.86
C LYS A 981 9.96 15.09 -22.74
N MET A 982 8.78 14.46 -22.67
CA MET A 982 7.65 14.84 -21.83
C MET A 982 7.32 16.33 -21.99
N ALA A 983 7.11 16.74 -23.25
CA ALA A 983 6.65 18.07 -23.65
C ALA A 983 5.12 18.20 -23.50
N ASP A 984 4.50 19.22 -24.12
CA ASP A 984 3.05 19.47 -24.03
C ASP A 984 2.23 18.20 -24.35
N VAL A 985 1.43 17.78 -23.37
CA VAL A 985 0.56 16.60 -23.43
C VAL A 985 -0.40 16.68 -24.61
N LYS A 986 -0.96 17.86 -24.89
CA LYS A 986 -1.92 18.03 -26.00
C LYS A 986 -1.23 17.77 -27.33
N VAL A 987 -0.13 18.45 -27.62
CA VAL A 987 0.64 18.28 -28.85
C VAL A 987 1.15 16.85 -29.01
N ALA A 988 1.55 16.20 -27.91
CA ALA A 988 1.97 14.80 -27.93
C ALA A 988 0.82 13.84 -28.25
N MET A 989 -0.39 14.07 -27.73
CA MET A 989 -1.54 13.17 -27.89
C MET A 989 -2.44 13.49 -29.10
N GLU A 990 -2.48 14.73 -29.57
CA GLU A 990 -3.22 15.14 -30.78
C GLU A 990 -2.65 14.48 -32.05
N LYS A 991 -1.37 14.10 -32.03
CA LYS A 991 -0.71 13.30 -33.08
C LYS A 991 -1.11 11.82 -33.07
N MET A 992 -1.95 11.36 -32.13
CA MET A 992 -2.17 9.93 -31.85
C MET A 992 -3.66 9.55 -31.88
N ALA A 993 -4.07 8.77 -32.88
CA ALA A 993 -5.43 8.29 -33.00
C ALA A 993 -5.67 7.02 -32.15
N SER A 994 -6.46 7.13 -31.08
CA SER A 994 -6.89 5.96 -30.30
C SER A 994 -7.87 5.09 -31.10
N LYS A 995 -7.35 4.10 -31.82
CA LYS A 995 -8.17 3.07 -32.48
C LYS A 995 -8.75 2.12 -31.42
N ASN A 996 -10.00 2.31 -31.04
CA ASN A 996 -10.70 1.38 -30.15
C ASN A 996 -11.02 0.07 -30.91
N THR A 997 -10.31 -1.01 -30.61
CA THR A 997 -10.74 -2.37 -30.99
C THR A 997 -11.44 -3.04 -29.83
N VAL A 998 -12.51 -3.75 -30.15
CA VAL A 998 -13.19 -4.65 -29.23
C VAL A 998 -12.36 -5.96 -29.13
N PRO A 999 -12.11 -6.53 -27.94
CA PRO A 999 -11.50 -7.86 -27.80
C PRO A 999 -12.33 -8.97 -28.43
N TRP A 1000 -11.67 -9.98 -29.02
CA TRP A 1000 -12.34 -11.01 -29.83
C TRP A 1000 -13.45 -11.78 -29.11
N TYR A 1001 -13.33 -12.00 -27.80
CA TYR A 1001 -14.33 -12.72 -27.00
C TYR A 1001 -15.65 -11.94 -26.82
N LYS A 1002 -15.68 -10.66 -27.22
CA LYS A 1002 -16.89 -9.84 -27.34
C LYS A 1002 -17.41 -9.75 -28.78
N TYR A 1003 -16.75 -10.34 -29.79
CA TYR A 1003 -17.26 -10.36 -31.16
C TYR A 1003 -18.54 -11.18 -31.25
N PRO A 1004 -19.55 -10.75 -32.04
CA PRO A 1004 -20.71 -11.56 -32.35
C PRO A 1004 -20.29 -12.95 -32.86
N GLY A 1005 -20.92 -14.00 -32.35
CA GLY A 1005 -20.62 -15.38 -32.75
C GLY A 1005 -19.41 -16.04 -32.09
N ALA A 1006 -18.44 -15.32 -31.51
CA ALA A 1006 -17.21 -15.92 -31.00
C ALA A 1006 -17.41 -16.96 -29.88
N ILE A 1007 -18.17 -16.61 -28.84
CA ILE A 1007 -18.52 -17.55 -27.75
C ILE A 1007 -19.48 -18.66 -28.23
N PRO A 1008 -20.52 -18.38 -29.04
CA PRO A 1008 -21.32 -19.42 -29.71
C PRO A 1008 -20.50 -20.42 -30.55
N ALA A 1009 -19.50 -19.98 -31.29
CA ALA A 1009 -18.61 -20.83 -32.08
C ALA A 1009 -17.81 -21.78 -31.16
N LEU A 1010 -17.19 -21.23 -30.10
CA LEU A 1010 -16.49 -22.03 -29.09
C LEU A 1010 -17.38 -23.10 -28.44
N ARG A 1011 -18.63 -22.75 -28.12
CA ARG A 1011 -19.60 -23.68 -27.50
C ARG A 1011 -20.11 -24.76 -28.45
N SER A 1012 -20.23 -24.48 -29.74
CA SER A 1012 -20.69 -25.45 -30.75
C SER A 1012 -19.56 -26.36 -31.25
N CYS A 1013 -18.36 -25.81 -31.48
CA CYS A 1013 -17.22 -26.60 -31.96
C CYS A 1013 -16.64 -27.53 -30.89
N SER A 1014 -16.70 -27.18 -29.60
CA SER A 1014 -16.12 -27.98 -28.51
C SER A 1014 -16.70 -29.40 -28.38
N PRO A 1015 -18.03 -29.60 -28.24
CA PRO A 1015 -18.60 -30.95 -28.17
C PRO A 1015 -18.41 -31.72 -29.47
N LEU A 1016 -18.49 -31.05 -30.63
CA LEU A 1016 -18.23 -31.66 -31.93
C LEU A 1016 -16.80 -32.19 -32.03
N PHE A 1017 -15.80 -31.39 -31.62
CA PHE A 1017 -14.40 -31.82 -31.57
C PHE A 1017 -14.21 -33.01 -30.62
N LEU A 1018 -14.84 -33.02 -29.44
CA LEU A 1018 -14.73 -34.17 -28.53
C LEU A 1018 -15.25 -35.48 -29.15
N VAL A 1019 -16.39 -35.42 -29.86
CA VAL A 1019 -16.94 -36.56 -30.61
C VAL A 1019 -16.01 -37.00 -31.74
N VAL A 1020 -15.50 -36.06 -32.54
CA VAL A 1020 -14.61 -36.38 -33.67
C VAL A 1020 -13.25 -36.89 -33.18
N LYS A 1021 -12.66 -36.28 -32.15
CA LYS A 1021 -11.44 -36.74 -31.46
C LYS A 1021 -11.59 -38.18 -30.96
N ALA A 1022 -12.71 -38.52 -30.33
CA ALA A 1022 -12.98 -39.89 -29.88
C ALA A 1022 -13.08 -40.91 -31.04
N ARG A 1023 -13.50 -40.49 -32.23
CA ARG A 1023 -13.47 -41.32 -33.45
C ARG A 1023 -12.04 -41.42 -34.03
N CYS A 1024 -11.29 -40.32 -34.07
CA CYS A 1024 -9.89 -40.32 -34.53
C CYS A 1024 -9.00 -41.24 -33.70
N MET A 1025 -9.14 -41.23 -32.37
CA MET A 1025 -8.35 -42.10 -31.47
C MET A 1025 -8.60 -43.62 -31.64
N ARG A 1026 -9.55 -44.03 -32.51
CA ARG A 1026 -9.77 -45.45 -32.87
C ARG A 1026 -8.98 -45.90 -34.10
N ASN A 1027 -8.33 -44.99 -34.83
CA ASN A 1027 -7.55 -45.31 -36.03
C ASN A 1027 -6.12 -44.78 -35.88
N PRO A 1028 -5.06 -45.63 -35.94
CA PRO A 1028 -3.68 -45.19 -35.79
C PRO A 1028 -3.18 -44.25 -36.90
N LEU A 1029 -3.87 -44.17 -38.04
CA LEU A 1029 -3.58 -43.24 -39.12
C LEU A 1029 -4.23 -41.85 -38.93
N HIS A 1030 -5.01 -41.65 -37.86
CA HIS A 1030 -5.73 -40.41 -37.59
C HIS A 1030 -5.17 -39.71 -36.34
N SER A 1031 -5.16 -38.38 -36.34
CA SER A 1031 -4.77 -37.58 -35.17
C SER A 1031 -5.76 -36.46 -34.87
N ALA A 1032 -5.78 -36.01 -33.61
CA ALA A 1032 -6.61 -34.90 -33.14
C ALA A 1032 -5.79 -33.94 -32.28
N LEU A 1033 -5.68 -32.67 -32.71
CA LEU A 1033 -4.86 -31.65 -32.06
C LEU A 1033 -5.63 -30.35 -31.80
N ILE A 1034 -5.05 -29.46 -30.98
CA ILE A 1034 -5.56 -28.10 -30.75
C ILE A 1034 -4.47 -27.11 -31.19
N SER A 1035 -4.85 -26.07 -31.92
CA SER A 1035 -3.94 -24.99 -32.35
C SER A 1035 -4.68 -23.65 -32.41
N TYR A 1036 -4.04 -22.63 -32.98
CA TYR A 1036 -4.61 -21.30 -33.21
C TYR A 1036 -4.18 -20.74 -34.56
N VAL A 1037 -4.92 -21.09 -35.61
CA VAL A 1037 -4.73 -20.54 -36.96
C VAL A 1037 -5.78 -19.44 -37.19
N PRO A 1038 -5.39 -18.20 -37.55
CA PRO A 1038 -6.31 -17.07 -37.75
C PRO A 1038 -7.43 -17.34 -38.77
N ASP A 1039 -8.60 -16.74 -38.51
CA ASP A 1039 -9.77 -16.76 -39.40
C ASP A 1039 -10.75 -15.64 -39.03
N ASP A 1040 -10.59 -14.45 -39.60
CA ASP A 1040 -11.42 -13.29 -39.29
C ASP A 1040 -12.88 -13.46 -39.73
N SER A 1041 -13.16 -14.38 -40.66
CA SER A 1041 -14.52 -14.72 -41.10
C SER A 1041 -15.27 -15.63 -40.11
N HIS A 1042 -14.54 -16.31 -39.21
CA HIS A 1042 -15.10 -17.26 -38.26
C HIS A 1042 -14.56 -17.01 -36.84
N PRO A 1043 -15.02 -15.94 -36.17
CA PRO A 1043 -14.45 -15.52 -34.89
C PRO A 1043 -14.62 -16.57 -33.78
N GLY A 1044 -13.67 -16.61 -32.84
CA GLY A 1044 -13.64 -17.56 -31.73
C GLY A 1044 -12.89 -18.85 -32.07
N CYS A 1045 -13.49 -19.74 -32.86
CA CYS A 1045 -12.82 -20.96 -33.32
C CYS A 1045 -13.41 -21.58 -34.59
N SER A 1046 -12.64 -22.47 -35.21
CA SER A 1046 -13.08 -23.38 -36.29
C SER A 1046 -12.61 -24.83 -36.03
N LEU A 1047 -13.33 -25.80 -36.59
CA LEU A 1047 -12.95 -27.21 -36.58
C LEU A 1047 -12.45 -27.59 -37.99
N ARG A 1048 -11.14 -27.79 -38.12
CA ARG A 1048 -10.47 -28.02 -39.42
C ARG A 1048 -10.12 -29.49 -39.61
N VAL A 1049 -10.28 -30.00 -40.83
CA VAL A 1049 -9.92 -31.37 -41.24
C VAL A 1049 -8.87 -31.31 -42.34
N TYR A 1050 -7.73 -31.94 -42.08
CA TYR A 1050 -6.65 -32.14 -43.02
C TYR A 1050 -6.61 -33.60 -43.46
N ARG A 1051 -6.29 -33.84 -44.73
CA ARG A 1051 -6.01 -35.16 -45.29
C ARG A 1051 -4.73 -35.10 -46.11
N ASN A 1052 -3.79 -36.00 -45.84
CA ASN A 1052 -2.46 -36.03 -46.48
C ASN A 1052 -1.78 -34.64 -46.51
N GLY A 1053 -1.81 -33.91 -45.40
CA GLY A 1053 -1.28 -32.54 -45.27
C GLY A 1053 -2.14 -31.40 -45.83
N GLN A 1054 -3.17 -31.67 -46.64
CA GLN A 1054 -4.02 -30.63 -47.23
C GLN A 1054 -5.29 -30.39 -46.41
N CYS A 1055 -5.67 -29.13 -46.19
CA CYS A 1055 -6.93 -28.78 -45.53
C CYS A 1055 -8.11 -29.06 -46.47
N ILE A 1056 -8.88 -30.12 -46.20
CA ILE A 1056 -10.03 -30.53 -47.01
C ILE A 1056 -11.36 -29.98 -46.50
N ASN A 1057 -11.41 -29.53 -45.23
CA ASN A 1057 -12.56 -28.82 -44.68
C ASN A 1057 -12.10 -27.83 -43.60
N PRO A 1058 -12.14 -26.51 -43.84
CA PRO A 1058 -11.78 -25.51 -42.82
C PRO A 1058 -12.89 -25.25 -41.77
N HIS A 1059 -14.12 -25.71 -42.00
CA HIS A 1059 -15.28 -25.42 -41.14
C HIS A 1059 -16.20 -26.64 -41.01
N LEU A 1060 -15.72 -27.70 -40.36
CA LEU A 1060 -16.54 -28.89 -40.10
C LEU A 1060 -17.73 -28.53 -39.19
N LYS A 1061 -18.93 -28.51 -39.78
CA LYS A 1061 -20.21 -28.32 -39.09
C LYS A 1061 -20.72 -29.65 -38.49
N PRO A 1062 -21.62 -29.61 -37.49
CA PRO A 1062 -22.41 -30.79 -37.13
C PRO A 1062 -23.21 -31.29 -38.34
N PRO A 1063 -23.49 -32.60 -38.47
CA PRO A 1063 -24.44 -33.07 -39.47
C PRO A 1063 -25.81 -32.45 -39.17
N GLU A 1064 -26.42 -31.85 -40.19
CA GLU A 1064 -27.81 -31.41 -40.11
C GLU A 1064 -28.70 -32.63 -39.90
N LYS A 1065 -29.72 -32.51 -39.04
CA LYS A 1065 -30.75 -33.54 -38.94
C LYS A 1065 -31.53 -33.53 -40.25
N HIS A 1066 -31.23 -34.46 -41.14
CA HIS A 1066 -32.15 -34.77 -42.22
C HIS A 1066 -33.47 -35.21 -41.60
N GLU A 1067 -34.56 -34.59 -42.05
CA GLU A 1067 -35.90 -35.14 -41.87
C GLU A 1067 -35.95 -36.44 -42.68
N GLU A 1068 -35.90 -37.58 -42.00
CA GLU A 1068 -36.22 -38.86 -42.62
C GLU A 1068 -37.69 -38.80 -43.04
N GLY A 1069 -37.93 -38.87 -44.35
CA GLY A 1069 -39.26 -38.68 -44.93
C GLY A 1069 -40.27 -39.71 -44.41
N GLU A 1070 -41.53 -39.28 -44.37
CA GLU A 1070 -42.66 -40.11 -43.94
C GLU A 1070 -42.67 -41.46 -44.69
N PRO A 1071 -42.74 -42.60 -43.98
CA PRO A 1071 -42.96 -43.89 -44.62
C PRO A 1071 -44.41 -43.94 -45.12
N THR A 1072 -44.60 -43.76 -46.44
CA THR A 1072 -45.88 -44.00 -47.09
C THR A 1072 -46.25 -45.48 -46.98
N ALA A 1073 -47.21 -45.77 -46.12
CA ALA A 1073 -47.68 -47.12 -45.89
C ALA A 1073 -48.64 -47.57 -47.00
N ASP A 1074 -48.12 -48.30 -48.00
CA ASP A 1074 -48.97 -49.21 -48.78
C ASP A 1074 -48.21 -50.38 -49.43
N LYS A 1075 -48.18 -51.53 -48.74
CA LYS A 1075 -48.58 -52.86 -49.29
C LYS A 1075 -48.32 -53.99 -48.29
N ALA A 1076 -49.34 -54.81 -48.09
CA ALA A 1076 -49.31 -55.93 -47.16
C ALA A 1076 -48.70 -57.21 -47.76
N ALA A 1077 -47.98 -57.95 -46.91
CA ALA A 1077 -47.87 -59.41 -46.94
C ALA A 1077 -47.70 -59.88 -45.50
N GLY A 1078 -48.50 -60.86 -45.05
CA GLY A 1078 -48.65 -61.19 -43.63
C GLY A 1078 -48.02 -62.51 -43.18
N VAL A 1079 -48.66 -63.12 -42.17
CA VAL A 1079 -48.41 -64.45 -41.57
C VAL A 1079 -47.39 -64.50 -40.41
N MET A 1080 -47.90 -64.13 -39.22
CA MET A 1080 -48.03 -64.99 -38.04
C MET A 1080 -46.87 -65.92 -37.58
N SER A 1081 -46.29 -65.52 -36.44
CA SER A 1081 -46.36 -66.24 -35.14
C SER A 1081 -45.12 -66.97 -34.58
N ASN A 1082 -44.99 -66.79 -33.24
CA ASN A 1082 -44.35 -67.64 -32.22
C ASN A 1082 -42.82 -67.76 -32.17
N ARG A 1083 -42.19 -68.06 -31.01
CA ARG A 1083 -42.47 -67.81 -29.57
C ARG A 1083 -41.29 -68.39 -28.75
N ARG A 1084 -40.99 -67.83 -27.57
CA ARG A 1084 -40.11 -68.29 -26.44
C ARG A 1084 -38.74 -67.61 -26.39
N GLU A 1085 -38.34 -66.98 -25.28
CA GLU A 1085 -37.98 -67.59 -23.97
C GLU A 1085 -36.82 -68.59 -24.16
N GLU A 1086 -35.69 -68.53 -23.45
CA GLU A 1086 -35.52 -68.18 -22.03
C GLU A 1086 -34.07 -67.69 -21.72
N GLU A 1087 -33.77 -67.39 -20.44
CA GLU A 1087 -32.55 -66.70 -19.99
C GLU A 1087 -31.87 -67.48 -18.81
N ILE A 1088 -30.58 -67.22 -18.57
CA ILE A 1088 -29.78 -67.52 -17.35
C ILE A 1088 -29.37 -69.00 -17.09
N THR A 1089 -28.05 -69.28 -17.02
CA THR A 1089 -27.34 -69.72 -15.77
C THR A 1089 -25.82 -69.92 -15.97
N GLU A 1090 -25.08 -69.66 -14.87
CA GLU A 1090 -23.68 -70.05 -14.60
C GLU A 1090 -23.64 -71.59 -14.29
N GLU A 1091 -22.55 -72.32 -14.03
CA GLU A 1091 -21.26 -72.01 -13.39
C GLU A 1091 -20.25 -73.18 -13.62
N GLU A 1092 -18.98 -72.98 -13.23
CA GLU A 1092 -17.82 -73.89 -13.00
C GLU A 1092 -17.74 -75.36 -13.53
N ASP A 1093 -16.58 -75.74 -14.08
CA ASP A 1093 -15.70 -76.81 -13.54
C ASP A 1093 -14.28 -76.85 -14.19
N ASP A 1094 -13.26 -77.21 -13.40
CA ASP A 1094 -11.86 -77.58 -13.78
C ASP A 1094 -11.72 -79.13 -13.57
N PRO A 1095 -10.58 -79.88 -13.66
CA PRO A 1095 -9.18 -79.52 -13.89
C PRO A 1095 -8.33 -80.47 -14.80
N LEU A 1096 -7.01 -80.19 -14.86
CA LEU A 1096 -5.84 -81.12 -15.02
C LEU A 1096 -4.91 -81.00 -16.26
N CYS A 1097 -3.73 -80.38 -16.01
CA CYS A 1097 -2.38 -80.99 -16.02
C CYS A 1097 -1.74 -81.60 -17.30
N LEU A 1098 -0.61 -81.03 -17.78
CA LEU A 1098 0.78 -81.57 -17.74
C LEU A 1098 1.74 -80.99 -18.84
N ASP A 1099 2.97 -80.63 -18.41
CA ASP A 1099 4.33 -80.65 -19.02
C ASP A 1099 4.55 -80.55 -20.57
N ASP A 1100 5.69 -80.06 -21.11
CA ASP A 1100 7.08 -80.30 -20.66
C ASP A 1100 8.13 -79.33 -21.28
N GLN A 1101 9.25 -79.07 -20.57
CA GLN A 1101 10.64 -78.75 -21.02
C GLN A 1101 10.93 -77.65 -22.12
N ARG A 1102 12.06 -76.90 -22.15
CA ARG A 1102 13.48 -77.22 -21.81
C ARG A 1102 14.45 -76.00 -21.92
N THR A 1103 15.58 -76.08 -21.20
CA THR A 1103 16.93 -75.47 -21.47
C THR A 1103 17.17 -73.93 -21.46
N ASN A 1104 18.43 -73.47 -21.29
CA ASN A 1104 19.23 -73.30 -20.05
C ASN A 1104 20.57 -72.55 -20.35
N LYS A 1105 21.18 -71.92 -19.33
CA LYS A 1105 22.60 -71.47 -19.16
C LYS A 1105 23.14 -70.14 -19.74
N ARG A 1106 23.47 -69.24 -18.77
CA ARG A 1106 24.81 -68.62 -18.47
C ARG A 1106 25.36 -67.55 -19.44
N MET A 1107 26.18 -66.57 -19.06
CA MET A 1107 26.93 -66.19 -17.82
C MET A 1107 27.34 -64.69 -17.98
N GLN A 1108 27.73 -63.85 -16.99
CA GLN A 1108 27.96 -63.97 -15.54
C GLN A 1108 28.13 -62.57 -14.89
N THR A 1109 27.80 -62.45 -13.59
CA THR A 1109 28.39 -61.50 -12.58
C THR A 1109 28.32 -59.97 -12.79
N SER A 1110 28.31 -59.12 -11.75
CA SER A 1110 28.49 -59.34 -10.30
C SER A 1110 27.81 -58.25 -9.46
N ASP A 1111 27.32 -58.65 -8.29
CA ASP A 1111 27.16 -57.90 -7.01
C ASP A 1111 26.34 -56.59 -6.98
N GLY A 1112 25.62 -56.25 -5.90
CA GLY A 1112 25.43 -56.92 -4.61
C GLY A 1112 23.97 -56.84 -4.15
N LYS A 1113 23.52 -57.83 -3.38
CA LYS A 1113 22.10 -58.15 -3.20
C LYS A 1113 21.33 -57.28 -2.18
N PRO A 1114 19.98 -57.34 -2.18
CA PRO A 1114 19.12 -56.46 -1.39
C PRO A 1114 18.08 -57.25 -0.55
N TRP A 1115 17.01 -56.57 -0.07
CA TRP A 1115 15.70 -57.13 0.35
C TRP A 1115 15.71 -57.94 1.68
N ASP A 1116 14.64 -57.94 2.49
CA ASP A 1116 13.34 -58.54 2.14
C ASP A 1116 12.07 -57.94 2.78
N ASN A 1117 10.92 -58.38 2.27
CA ASN A 1117 9.55 -57.98 2.60
C ASN A 1117 8.80 -59.00 3.48
N GLY A 1118 7.72 -58.55 4.12
CA GLY A 1118 6.61 -59.40 4.61
C GLY A 1118 6.79 -59.93 6.04
N GLN A 1119 5.75 -60.08 6.87
CA GLN A 1119 4.42 -60.59 6.55
C GLN A 1119 3.32 -60.14 7.56
N SER A 1120 2.08 -60.28 7.07
CA SER A 1120 0.76 -60.48 7.73
C SER A 1120 0.53 -60.46 9.26
N PHE A 1121 -0.64 -59.92 9.62
CA PHE A 1121 -1.60 -60.37 10.66
C PHE A 1121 -1.11 -60.96 11.99
N THR A 1122 -1.52 -60.34 13.12
CA THR A 1122 -2.50 -60.91 14.09
C THR A 1122 -2.77 -59.96 15.27
N ARG A 1123 -3.95 -60.06 15.89
CA ARG A 1123 -4.20 -59.64 17.29
C ARG A 1123 -3.71 -60.77 18.22
N PRO A 1124 -3.32 -60.43 19.45
CA PRO A 1124 -4.02 -61.04 20.59
C PRO A 1124 -4.38 -60.03 21.69
N GLU A 1125 -5.03 -60.56 22.73
CA GLU A 1125 -5.79 -59.84 23.77
C GLU A 1125 -5.03 -59.69 25.10
N ASP A 1126 -5.56 -58.82 25.96
CA ASP A 1126 -5.63 -58.86 27.44
C ASP A 1126 -4.48 -59.44 28.31
N ALA A 1127 -3.97 -58.61 29.23
CA ALA A 1127 -3.99 -58.94 30.67
C ALA A 1127 -3.69 -57.72 31.59
N TYR A 1128 -4.71 -57.32 32.36
CA TYR A 1128 -4.72 -56.74 33.71
C TYR A 1128 -3.42 -56.26 34.41
N THR A 1129 -3.42 -55.00 34.88
CA THR A 1129 -3.79 -54.73 36.29
C THR A 1129 -4.23 -53.28 36.55
N THR A 1130 -5.25 -53.13 37.41
CA THR A 1130 -5.89 -51.90 37.92
C THR A 1130 -5.05 -51.23 39.04
N ILE A 1131 -5.32 -50.01 39.55
CA ILE A 1131 -6.49 -49.58 40.36
C ILE A 1131 -6.61 -48.03 40.43
N ASP A 1132 -7.85 -47.54 40.27
CA ASP A 1132 -8.54 -46.28 40.72
C ASP A 1132 -7.85 -44.90 40.82
N GLY A 1133 -8.52 -43.77 40.56
CA GLY A 1133 -9.94 -43.51 40.17
C GLY A 1133 -10.15 -42.08 39.59
N LYS A 1134 -11.08 -41.85 38.63
CA LYS A 1134 -12.54 -41.51 38.78
C LYS A 1134 -12.79 -40.11 39.38
N VAL A 1135 -13.59 -39.16 38.84
CA VAL A 1135 -14.57 -39.02 37.70
C VAL A 1135 -14.58 -37.52 37.27
N GLY A 1136 -14.96 -37.03 36.07
CA GLY A 1136 -15.31 -37.64 34.77
C GLY A 1136 -16.52 -37.00 34.04
N ASN A 1137 -16.41 -36.75 32.71
CA ASN A 1137 -17.50 -36.54 31.70
C ASN A 1137 -18.38 -35.23 31.72
N PRO A 1138 -19.08 -34.84 30.61
CA PRO A 1138 -18.60 -34.67 29.21
C PRO A 1138 -19.27 -33.49 28.41
N GLN A 1139 -19.02 -33.43 27.09
CA GLN A 1139 -19.74 -32.66 26.03
C GLN A 1139 -19.62 -31.11 26.04
N ASN A 1140 -19.18 -30.44 24.98
CA ASN A 1140 -19.90 -30.38 23.70
C ASN A 1140 -19.06 -29.93 22.48
N VAL A 1141 -19.61 -30.19 21.28
CA VAL A 1141 -19.04 -29.88 19.96
C VAL A 1141 -19.22 -28.40 19.59
N ILE A 1142 -18.19 -27.77 18.99
CA ILE A 1142 -18.36 -26.58 18.14
C ILE A 1142 -17.63 -26.81 16.81
N ILE A 1143 -18.34 -26.52 15.72
CA ILE A 1143 -17.94 -26.67 14.33
C ILE A 1143 -17.14 -25.44 13.87
N VAL A 1144 -16.19 -25.66 12.95
CA VAL A 1144 -15.34 -24.64 12.30
C VAL A 1144 -16.14 -23.74 11.35
#